data_AF-C6B6C5-F1
#
_entry.id   AF-C6B6C5-F1
#
_cell.length_a   1.000
_cell.length_b   1.000
_cell.length_c   1.000
_cell.angle_alpha   90.00
_cell.angle_beta   90.00
_cell.angle_gamma   90.00
#
_symmetry.space_group_name_H-M   'P 1'
#
loop_
_entity.id
_entity.type
_entity.pdbx_description
1 polymer ?
#
loop_
_entity_poly.entity_id
_entity_poly.type
_entity_poly.pdbx_seq_one_letter_code
_entity_poly.pdbx_strand_id
1 'polypeptide(L)'
;MRELHPAMTGLRPAAPSLVHYPGISTLPEGTERYRAKGGGSVVVRVEPGDGVIVIDSEGGQVCEISFLDEKGRFLAAGLGTAFSNSADGLKAILQAEDEGAARTRAALQRRGADLAKAGALSIFGSGSTPGSRAEFTISMKGLLIVAAPASAMSPEAQDTATPIEIRIKRSLLIRDYASALPEPAADPVEDIRIRAATAAAYFVRAGEFIQIIDVYGRQCTDFQAFAARKVDKGLDLALDSTVTRTLLGRSYPMPGLPSKAFDRDFEPLVEIVQDTVGRHDAFATACNSRYYDDMGYPGHVNCTDNFNAVLAPYGIAGRKGWEALNYFYNTNIDHNNQLYLDEPWSRPGDYVLMRALTDLVCVSSSCPDDIDAANGWDPTDIHVRTFSGKEKFSRAVAYRMTPDADAELTRETAFHPRLSALTRDYTEYRGYWLPNRFSSEGPVEEYWACRERAAVIDLSPLRKFEVTGPDAEELLQYCLTRDVRKLSTGQVVYSAMCYENGGMIDDGTLFRLGDKNFRWIGGDDFSGIWLRQQAEKKGFKAWVRSSTDQMHNIALQGPKSRDILKEIIWTAPRQPTIGELEWFRFTVGRIGGFEGAPIVVSRTGYTGELGYEIFCHPKDALTVFDAVWEAGQPHGLKPMGLEALDMVRIEAGLIFAHHEFTDQTDPFEAGIGFTVPLKSKQDDFIGREALIRRKEHPRHLLVGLDIKSNEAVGHGDCIHIGRAQVGVVTSATRSPVLGKTIALARIDVMHANPGTEVEVGKLDGHQKRLPATIVPLSHYDPQKTLPRS
;
A
#
# COMPACT_ATOMS: atom_id res chain seq x y z
N MET A 1 -23.69 -52.79 -41.32
CA MET A 1 -23.18 -51.55 -41.94
C MET A 1 -24.26 -50.48 -41.88
N ARG A 2 -24.24 -49.65 -40.84
CA ARG A 2 -24.89 -48.32 -40.81
C ARG A 2 -24.25 -47.52 -39.67
N GLU A 3 -23.92 -46.28 -40.01
CA GLU A 3 -23.75 -45.10 -39.14
C GLU A 3 -22.58 -45.08 -38.16
N LEU A 4 -21.41 -44.71 -38.65
CA LEU A 4 -20.39 -43.98 -37.88
C LEU A 4 -19.79 -42.92 -38.79
N HIS A 5 -20.31 -41.69 -38.73
CA HIS A 5 -19.61 -40.40 -38.90
C HIS A 5 -20.68 -39.31 -38.94
N PRO A 6 -20.90 -38.55 -37.85
CA PRO A 6 -21.70 -37.34 -37.94
C PRO A 6 -20.96 -36.36 -38.85
N ALA A 7 -21.68 -35.80 -39.83
CA ALA A 7 -21.19 -34.72 -40.65
C ALA A 7 -20.71 -33.59 -39.73
N MET A 8 -19.42 -33.25 -39.80
CA MET A 8 -18.87 -32.06 -39.14
C MET A 8 -19.51 -30.83 -39.79
N THR A 9 -20.58 -30.36 -39.15
CA THR A 9 -21.20 -29.08 -39.42
C THR A 9 -20.19 -27.97 -39.07
N GLY A 10 -19.87 -27.16 -40.07
CA GLY A 10 -19.23 -25.83 -40.03
C GLY A 10 -18.28 -25.51 -38.88
N LEU A 11 -17.00 -25.27 -39.20
CA LEU A 11 -16.07 -24.52 -38.34
C LEU A 11 -16.81 -23.31 -37.76
N ARG A 12 -17.05 -23.30 -36.44
CA ARG A 12 -17.58 -22.12 -35.77
C ARG A 12 -16.62 -20.96 -36.08
N PRO A 13 -17.10 -19.79 -36.52
CA PRO A 13 -16.23 -18.63 -36.64
C PRO A 13 -15.52 -18.40 -35.31
N ALA A 14 -14.24 -18.05 -35.37
CA ALA A 14 -13.47 -17.73 -34.18
C ALA A 14 -14.22 -16.65 -33.39
N ALA A 15 -14.65 -16.97 -32.17
CA ALA A 15 -15.19 -15.96 -31.27
C ALA A 15 -14.03 -15.07 -30.80
N PRO A 16 -14.23 -13.74 -30.64
CA PRO A 16 -13.21 -12.89 -30.08
C PRO A 16 -12.87 -13.32 -28.65
N SER A 17 -11.61 -13.14 -28.24
CA SER A 17 -11.20 -13.31 -26.85
C SER A 17 -11.97 -12.33 -25.97
N LEU A 18 -12.64 -12.83 -24.93
CA LEU A 18 -13.29 -12.02 -23.90
C LEU A 18 -12.34 -11.92 -22.72
N VAL A 19 -11.51 -10.87 -22.71
CA VAL A 19 -10.61 -10.57 -21.59
C VAL A 19 -11.31 -9.58 -20.66
N HIS A 20 -11.41 -9.92 -19.38
CA HIS A 20 -11.89 -9.02 -18.34
C HIS A 20 -10.70 -8.32 -17.68
N TYR A 21 -10.80 -7.00 -17.48
CA TYR A 21 -9.77 -6.20 -16.80
C TYR A 21 -10.27 -5.69 -15.45
N PRO A 22 -10.59 -6.56 -14.48
CA PRO A 22 -11.24 -6.16 -13.22
C PRO A 22 -10.39 -5.20 -12.37
N GLY A 23 -9.06 -5.18 -12.56
CA GLY A 23 -8.14 -4.30 -11.84
C GLY A 23 -7.69 -3.05 -12.60
N ILE A 24 -8.21 -2.82 -13.81
CA ILE A 24 -8.00 -1.56 -14.54
C ILE A 24 -9.30 -0.78 -14.39
N SER A 25 -9.22 0.48 -13.95
CA SER A 25 -10.40 1.32 -13.83
C SER A 25 -11.00 1.54 -15.22
N THR A 26 -12.05 0.79 -15.56
CA THR A 26 -12.81 0.98 -16.80
C THR A 26 -13.89 2.02 -16.56
N LEU A 27 -13.49 3.27 -16.37
CA LEU A 27 -14.44 4.37 -16.40
C LEU A 27 -15.08 4.44 -17.81
N PRO A 28 -16.35 4.86 -17.94
CA PRO A 28 -16.95 5.07 -19.24
C PRO A 28 -16.06 5.96 -20.11
N GLU A 29 -16.03 5.70 -21.43
CA GLU A 29 -15.20 6.48 -22.35
C GLU A 29 -15.37 7.99 -22.13
N GLY A 30 -14.24 8.69 -21.98
CA GLY A 30 -14.23 10.13 -21.70
C GLY A 30 -14.45 10.53 -20.26
N THR A 31 -14.49 9.58 -19.32
CA THR A 31 -14.66 9.85 -17.90
C THR A 31 -13.32 9.74 -17.19
N GLU A 32 -12.93 10.81 -16.51
CA GLU A 32 -11.76 10.87 -15.64
C GLU A 32 -12.20 10.81 -14.18
N ARG A 33 -11.34 10.28 -13.30
CA ARG A 33 -11.56 10.24 -11.84
C ARG A 33 -10.47 11.03 -11.13
N TYR A 34 -10.88 11.79 -10.14
CA TYR A 34 -10.02 12.55 -9.23
C TYR A 34 -10.49 12.33 -7.80
N ARG A 35 -9.61 12.58 -6.83
CA ARG A 35 -9.91 12.43 -5.40
C ARG A 35 -9.35 13.60 -4.61
N ALA A 36 -10.21 14.27 -3.86
CA ALA A 36 -9.78 15.18 -2.80
C ALA A 36 -9.69 14.39 -1.50
N LYS A 37 -8.50 14.31 -0.89
CA LYS A 37 -8.33 13.71 0.45
C LYS A 37 -9.11 14.52 1.48
N GLY A 38 -9.54 13.89 2.57
CA GLY A 38 -10.14 14.61 3.70
C GLY A 38 -9.16 15.65 4.25
N GLY A 39 -9.60 16.90 4.40
CA GLY A 39 -8.73 18.03 4.72
C GLY A 39 -7.85 18.51 3.56
N GLY A 40 -8.10 18.06 2.33
CA GLY A 40 -7.33 18.38 1.13
C GLY A 40 -8.17 18.98 0.01
N SER A 41 -7.50 19.31 -1.11
CA SER A 41 -8.15 19.82 -2.32
C SER A 41 -7.51 19.26 -3.59
N VAL A 42 -8.29 19.23 -4.67
CA VAL A 42 -7.82 18.91 -6.02
C VAL A 42 -8.22 20.00 -6.98
N VAL A 43 -7.35 20.29 -7.95
CA VAL A 43 -7.59 21.28 -9.00
C VAL A 43 -7.59 20.57 -10.34
N VAL A 44 -8.66 20.76 -11.11
CA VAL A 44 -8.85 20.09 -12.39
C VAL A 44 -9.21 21.11 -13.46
N ARG A 45 -8.59 21.01 -14.63
CA ARG A 45 -8.96 21.82 -15.81
C ARG A 45 -10.29 21.32 -16.36
N VAL A 46 -11.19 22.24 -16.70
CA VAL A 46 -12.52 21.92 -17.22
C VAL A 46 -12.89 22.81 -18.40
N GLU A 47 -13.62 22.23 -19.34
CA GLU A 47 -14.11 22.88 -20.54
C GLU A 47 -15.64 23.04 -20.50
N PRO A 48 -16.22 24.00 -21.27
CA PRO A 48 -17.66 24.12 -21.39
C PRO A 48 -18.30 22.80 -21.86
N GLY A 49 -19.37 22.40 -21.19
CA GLY A 49 -20.09 21.16 -21.44
C GLY A 49 -19.59 19.95 -20.65
N ASP A 50 -18.43 20.01 -19.98
CA ASP A 50 -17.95 18.91 -19.15
C ASP A 50 -18.98 18.57 -18.06
N GLY A 51 -19.34 17.29 -17.95
CA GLY A 51 -20.23 16.79 -16.91
C GLY A 51 -19.43 16.39 -15.67
N VAL A 52 -19.73 17.00 -14.53
CA VAL A 52 -19.03 16.73 -13.27
C VAL A 52 -19.98 16.02 -12.31
N ILE A 53 -19.52 14.90 -11.77
CA ILE A 53 -20.17 14.14 -10.70
C ILE A 53 -19.25 14.21 -9.48
N VAL A 54 -19.75 14.69 -8.36
CA VAL A 54 -19.04 14.69 -7.09
C VAL A 54 -19.72 13.70 -6.15
N ILE A 55 -18.95 12.81 -5.53
CA ILE A 55 -19.45 11.67 -4.77
C ILE A 55 -18.83 11.68 -3.37
N ASP A 56 -19.68 11.72 -2.35
CA ASP A 56 -19.33 11.45 -0.95
C ASP A 56 -19.54 9.95 -0.67
N SER A 57 -18.48 9.17 -0.90
CA SER A 57 -18.53 7.71 -0.83
C SER A 57 -18.73 7.16 0.59
N GLU A 58 -18.29 7.91 1.61
CA GLU A 58 -18.34 7.46 3.00
C GLU A 58 -19.46 8.15 3.82
N GLY A 59 -20.02 9.25 3.30
CA GLY A 59 -21.07 10.02 3.95
C GLY A 59 -20.54 11.01 4.99
N GLY A 60 -21.29 12.08 5.24
CA GLY A 60 -20.99 13.07 6.27
C GLY A 60 -19.93 14.12 5.92
N GLN A 61 -19.29 14.04 4.75
CA GLN A 61 -18.17 14.92 4.38
C GLN A 61 -18.67 16.15 3.63
N VAL A 62 -18.36 17.34 4.16
CA VAL A 62 -18.60 18.60 3.45
C VAL A 62 -17.67 18.66 2.24
N CYS A 63 -18.19 19.13 1.11
CA CYS A 63 -17.42 19.41 -0.09
C CYS A 63 -17.64 20.85 -0.54
N GLU A 64 -16.55 21.57 -0.77
CA GLU A 64 -16.58 22.93 -1.33
C GLU A 64 -16.05 22.91 -2.77
N ILE A 65 -16.85 23.46 -3.68
CA ILE A 65 -16.51 23.53 -5.11
C ILE A 65 -16.36 24.99 -5.51
N SER A 66 -15.16 25.38 -5.91
CA SER A 66 -14.88 26.69 -6.48
C SER A 66 -14.59 26.58 -7.97
N PHE A 67 -14.85 27.65 -8.71
CA PHE A 67 -14.51 27.76 -10.13
C PHE A 67 -13.69 29.02 -10.38
N LEU A 68 -12.56 28.87 -11.08
CA LEU A 68 -11.65 29.94 -11.44
C LEU A 68 -11.56 30.07 -12.97
N ASP A 69 -11.83 31.26 -13.51
CA ASP A 69 -11.69 31.51 -14.95
C ASP A 69 -10.23 31.64 -15.41
N GLU A 70 -10.01 31.72 -16.72
CA GLU A 70 -8.66 31.89 -17.31
C GLU A 70 -7.96 33.21 -16.90
N LYS A 71 -8.69 34.16 -16.31
CA LYS A 71 -8.17 35.44 -15.84
C LYS A 71 -7.92 35.45 -14.33
N GLY A 72 -8.03 34.31 -13.65
CA GLY A 72 -7.81 34.19 -12.22
C GLY A 72 -8.96 34.72 -11.35
N ARG A 73 -10.18 34.85 -11.89
CA ARG A 73 -11.36 35.33 -11.15
C ARG A 73 -12.24 34.17 -10.73
N PHE A 74 -12.67 34.17 -9.48
CA PHE A 74 -13.66 33.21 -8.97
C PHE A 74 -15.06 33.57 -9.47
N LEU A 75 -15.67 32.69 -10.27
CA LEU A 75 -16.95 32.96 -10.93
C LEU A 75 -17.91 31.78 -10.78
N ALA A 76 -18.99 31.99 -10.03
CA ALA A 76 -20.04 31.00 -9.83
C ALA A 76 -20.71 30.58 -11.16
N ALA A 77 -20.74 31.49 -12.14
CA ALA A 77 -21.26 31.25 -13.48
C ALA A 77 -20.62 30.02 -14.16
N GLY A 78 -19.36 29.67 -13.85
CA GLY A 78 -18.72 28.48 -14.40
C GLY A 78 -19.32 27.16 -13.91
N LEU A 79 -19.91 27.14 -12.71
CA LEU A 79 -20.62 25.98 -12.14
C LEU A 79 -22.10 25.94 -12.56
N GLY A 80 -22.61 26.99 -13.23
CA GLY A 80 -24.03 27.14 -13.55
C GLY A 80 -24.92 27.38 -12.33
N THR A 81 -24.35 27.63 -11.14
CA THR A 81 -25.08 27.87 -9.88
C THR A 81 -24.34 28.88 -9.02
N ALA A 82 -25.04 29.53 -8.09
CA ALA A 82 -24.44 30.52 -7.20
C ALA A 82 -23.52 29.86 -6.16
N PHE A 83 -22.46 30.57 -5.76
CA PHE A 83 -21.69 30.19 -4.58
C PHE A 83 -22.56 30.32 -3.32
N SER A 84 -22.41 29.39 -2.39
CA SER A 84 -23.13 29.38 -1.13
C SER A 84 -22.31 29.97 0.03
N ASN A 85 -20.99 30.08 -0.10
CA ASN A 85 -20.11 30.66 0.92
C ASN A 85 -18.85 31.32 0.30
N SER A 86 -17.97 31.82 1.18
CA SER A 86 -16.72 32.50 0.81
C SER A 86 -15.51 31.54 0.70
N ALA A 87 -15.73 30.26 0.36
CA ALA A 87 -14.69 29.24 0.24
C ALA A 87 -13.81 29.11 1.50
N ASP A 88 -14.42 29.16 2.68
CA ASP A 88 -13.71 29.19 3.96
C ASP A 88 -12.94 27.88 4.20
N GLY A 89 -13.52 26.74 3.79
CA GLY A 89 -12.86 25.45 3.86
C GLY A 89 -11.66 25.33 2.94
N LEU A 90 -11.79 25.73 1.67
CA LEU A 90 -10.67 25.80 0.73
C LEU A 90 -9.56 26.73 1.25
N LYS A 91 -9.90 27.90 1.78
CA LYS A 91 -8.93 28.83 2.36
C LYS A 91 -8.19 28.20 3.54
N ALA A 92 -8.88 27.49 4.43
CA ALA A 92 -8.26 26.81 5.57
C ALA A 92 -7.29 25.70 5.11
N ILE A 93 -7.70 24.88 4.13
CA ILE A 93 -6.83 23.85 3.53
C ILE A 93 -5.59 24.49 2.92
N LEU A 94 -5.76 25.56 2.14
CA LEU A 94 -4.64 26.25 1.53
C LEU A 94 -3.80 27.07 2.50
N GLN A 95 -4.13 27.16 3.79
CA GLN A 95 -3.26 27.76 4.80
C GLN A 95 -2.31 26.73 5.41
N ALA A 96 -2.59 25.43 5.30
CA ALA A 96 -1.72 24.38 5.79
C ALA A 96 -0.33 24.43 5.14
N GLU A 97 0.69 23.99 5.88
CA GLU A 97 2.09 23.96 5.46
C GLU A 97 2.48 22.65 4.74
N ASP A 98 1.51 21.80 4.41
CA ASP A 98 1.79 20.56 3.66
C ASP A 98 2.08 20.83 2.18
N GLU A 99 2.81 19.89 1.55
CA GLU A 99 3.24 20.01 0.15
C GLU A 99 2.06 20.11 -0.83
N GLY A 100 0.92 19.47 -0.53
CA GLY A 100 -0.27 19.49 -1.38
C GLY A 100 -0.91 20.89 -1.39
N ALA A 101 -1.12 21.46 -0.20
CA ALA A 101 -1.61 22.82 -0.04
C ALA A 101 -0.67 23.84 -0.69
N ALA A 102 0.65 23.69 -0.50
CA ALA A 102 1.66 24.56 -1.13
C ALA A 102 1.60 24.48 -2.66
N ARG A 103 1.49 23.27 -3.23
CA ARG A 103 1.40 23.05 -4.68
C ARG A 103 0.15 23.67 -5.28
N THR A 104 -1.02 23.45 -4.66
CA THR A 104 -2.27 24.05 -5.12
C THR A 104 -2.21 25.57 -5.03
N ARG A 105 -1.66 26.12 -3.94
CA ARG A 105 -1.47 27.56 -3.78
C ARG A 105 -0.57 28.16 -4.86
N ALA A 106 0.57 27.51 -5.14
CA ALA A 106 1.48 27.92 -6.21
C ALA A 106 0.81 27.84 -7.59
N ALA A 107 0.03 26.79 -7.87
CA ALA A 107 -0.73 26.67 -9.11
C ALA A 107 -1.77 27.79 -9.29
N LEU A 108 -2.47 28.17 -8.22
CA LEU A 108 -3.43 29.28 -8.23
C LEU A 108 -2.73 30.64 -8.38
N GLN A 109 -1.60 30.84 -7.69
CA GLN A 109 -0.79 32.07 -7.79
C GLN A 109 -0.21 32.27 -9.18
N ARG A 110 0.29 31.22 -9.85
CA ARG A 110 0.77 31.28 -11.24
C ARG A 110 -0.29 31.80 -12.23
N ARG A 111 -1.57 31.68 -11.88
CA ARG A 111 -2.71 32.14 -12.69
C ARG A 111 -3.33 33.46 -12.20
N GLY A 112 -2.69 34.15 -11.27
CA GLY A 112 -3.14 35.45 -10.75
C GLY A 112 -4.41 35.37 -9.89
N ALA A 113 -4.71 34.20 -9.30
CA ALA A 113 -5.90 34.03 -8.48
C ALA A 113 -5.79 34.81 -7.15
N ASP A 114 -6.82 35.60 -6.83
CA ASP A 114 -6.95 36.31 -5.55
C ASP A 114 -7.82 35.49 -4.58
N LEU A 115 -7.18 34.73 -3.70
CA LEU A 115 -7.87 33.87 -2.71
C LEU A 115 -8.78 34.66 -1.76
N ALA A 116 -8.54 35.96 -1.52
CA ALA A 116 -9.42 36.76 -0.67
C ALA A 116 -10.83 36.89 -1.27
N LYS A 117 -10.94 36.82 -2.60
CA LYS A 117 -12.20 36.89 -3.35
C LYS A 117 -12.76 35.52 -3.73
N ALA A 118 -12.20 34.44 -3.17
CA ALA A 118 -12.71 33.09 -3.43
C ALA A 118 -14.14 32.93 -2.88
N GLY A 119 -14.97 32.23 -3.66
CA GLY A 119 -16.28 31.77 -3.26
C GLY A 119 -16.47 30.32 -3.71
N ALA A 120 -17.28 29.56 -2.97
CA ALA A 120 -17.52 28.15 -3.24
C ALA A 120 -18.99 27.79 -3.12
N LEU A 121 -19.38 26.76 -3.88
CA LEU A 121 -20.60 26.00 -3.68
C LEU A 121 -20.30 24.89 -2.66
N SER A 122 -20.95 24.94 -1.51
CA SER A 122 -20.92 23.89 -0.50
C SER A 122 -21.99 22.87 -0.82
N ILE A 123 -21.57 21.61 -0.97
CA ILE A 123 -22.45 20.45 -1.11
C ILE A 123 -22.12 19.41 -0.04
N PHE A 124 -23.07 18.52 0.24
CA PHE A 124 -22.98 17.51 1.30
C PHE A 124 -22.76 18.12 2.71
N GLY A 125 -22.47 17.27 3.68
CA GLY A 125 -22.27 17.64 5.08
C GLY A 125 -22.80 16.56 6.01
N SER A 126 -23.04 16.88 7.29
CA SER A 126 -23.46 15.87 8.27
C SER A 126 -24.73 15.08 7.93
N GLY A 127 -25.57 15.60 7.02
CA GLY A 127 -26.77 14.93 6.53
C GLY A 127 -26.58 14.04 5.29
N SER A 128 -25.40 14.02 4.65
CA SER A 128 -25.16 13.15 3.49
C SER A 128 -25.06 11.69 3.91
N THR A 129 -25.73 10.83 3.15
CA THR A 129 -25.60 9.37 3.27
C THR A 129 -24.39 8.90 2.45
N PRO A 130 -23.81 7.72 2.75
CA PRO A 130 -22.78 7.13 1.91
C PRO A 130 -23.29 7.00 0.46
N GLY A 131 -22.47 7.36 -0.51
CA GLY A 131 -22.83 7.39 -1.93
C GLY A 131 -23.63 8.62 -2.37
N SER A 132 -23.78 9.65 -1.53
CA SER A 132 -24.41 10.91 -1.93
C SER A 132 -23.69 11.51 -3.13
N ARG A 133 -24.45 11.98 -4.13
CA ARG A 133 -23.92 12.53 -5.38
C ARG A 133 -24.50 13.90 -5.70
N ALA A 134 -23.68 14.76 -6.28
CA ALA A 134 -24.09 16.01 -6.90
C ALA A 134 -23.57 16.03 -8.34
N GLU A 135 -24.42 16.47 -9.27
CA GLU A 135 -24.11 16.50 -10.69
C GLU A 135 -24.35 17.90 -11.26
N PHE A 136 -23.41 18.40 -12.06
CA PHE A 136 -23.55 19.69 -12.74
C PHE A 136 -22.72 19.72 -14.03
N THR A 137 -22.98 20.71 -14.87
CA THR A 137 -22.29 20.92 -16.14
C THR A 137 -21.50 22.20 -16.12
N ILE A 138 -20.24 22.13 -16.54
CA ILE A 138 -19.35 23.29 -16.62
C ILE A 138 -19.83 24.21 -17.74
N SER A 139 -20.04 25.49 -17.42
CA SER A 139 -20.61 26.46 -18.36
C SER A 139 -19.53 27.27 -19.10
N MET A 140 -18.31 27.30 -18.59
CA MET A 140 -17.20 28.03 -19.19
C MET A 140 -15.87 27.37 -18.91
N LYS A 141 -14.87 27.65 -19.76
CA LYS A 141 -13.51 27.14 -19.60
C LYS A 141 -12.84 27.73 -18.34
N GLY A 142 -12.17 26.87 -17.58
CA GLY A 142 -11.46 27.30 -16.36
C GLY A 142 -10.89 26.15 -15.53
N LEU A 143 -10.71 26.41 -14.24
CA LEU A 143 -10.32 25.42 -13.24
C LEU A 143 -11.47 25.15 -12.28
N LEU A 144 -11.78 23.87 -12.10
CA LEU A 144 -12.59 23.37 -11.02
C LEU A 144 -11.68 23.06 -9.82
N ILE A 145 -12.01 23.62 -8.66
CA ILE A 145 -11.30 23.35 -7.42
C ILE A 145 -12.29 22.65 -6.49
N VAL A 146 -12.02 21.41 -6.15
CA VAL A 146 -12.85 20.63 -5.23
C VAL A 146 -12.06 20.41 -3.94
N ALA A 147 -12.59 20.94 -2.85
CA ALA A 147 -12.04 20.80 -1.52
C ALA A 147 -12.94 19.88 -0.69
N ALA A 148 -12.33 19.08 0.19
CA ALA A 148 -13.02 18.31 1.22
C ALA A 148 -12.64 18.86 2.60
N PRO A 149 -13.23 19.98 3.05
CA PRO A 149 -12.86 20.61 4.30
C PRO A 149 -13.14 19.68 5.47
N ALA A 150 -12.15 19.50 6.33
CA ALA A 150 -12.31 18.76 7.56
C ALA A 150 -11.44 19.38 8.65
N SER A 151 -11.97 19.40 9.86
CA SER A 151 -11.19 19.66 11.07
C SER A 151 -10.54 18.37 11.57
N ALA A 152 -9.63 18.49 12.53
CA ALA A 152 -9.21 17.34 13.31
C ALA A 152 -10.45 16.63 13.90
N MET A 153 -10.59 15.33 13.65
CA MET A 153 -11.70 14.51 14.16
C MET A 153 -11.84 14.71 15.67
N SER A 154 -13.05 15.05 16.11
CA SER A 154 -13.44 14.93 17.52
C SER A 154 -13.71 13.45 17.81
N PRO A 155 -13.03 12.86 18.80
CA PRO A 155 -13.28 11.46 19.20
C PRO A 155 -14.75 11.19 19.57
N GLU A 156 -15.45 12.19 20.10
CA GLU A 156 -16.85 12.12 20.50
C GLU A 156 -17.82 12.24 19.32
N ALA A 157 -17.52 13.12 18.36
CA ALA A 157 -18.36 13.33 17.18
C ALA A 157 -18.12 12.27 16.09
N GLN A 158 -16.93 11.64 16.11
CA GLN A 158 -16.47 10.69 15.10
C GLN A 158 -16.57 11.24 13.68
N ASP A 159 -16.44 12.56 13.53
CA ASP A 159 -16.51 13.33 12.29
C ASP A 159 -15.21 13.23 11.50
N THR A 160 -14.92 12.02 11.06
CA THR A 160 -13.75 11.70 10.24
C THR A 160 -13.68 12.60 9.00
N ALA A 161 -12.52 13.19 8.76
CA ALA A 161 -12.10 13.66 7.44
C ALA A 161 -12.06 12.49 6.43
N THR A 162 -13.01 12.43 5.51
CA THR A 162 -13.09 11.37 4.47
C THR A 162 -12.85 11.97 3.08
N PRO A 163 -12.45 11.15 2.09
CA PRO A 163 -12.23 11.63 0.74
C PRO A 163 -13.52 11.93 -0.02
N ILE A 164 -13.44 12.91 -0.93
CA ILE A 164 -14.45 13.16 -1.96
C ILE A 164 -13.92 12.64 -3.30
N GLU A 165 -14.74 11.84 -3.99
CA GLU A 165 -14.47 11.40 -5.36
C GLU A 165 -15.11 12.38 -6.35
N ILE A 166 -14.38 12.68 -7.43
CA ILE A 166 -14.85 13.52 -8.53
C ILE A 166 -14.72 12.71 -9.81
N ARG A 167 -15.78 12.65 -10.60
CA ARG A 167 -15.76 12.11 -11.96
C ARG A 167 -16.08 13.22 -12.94
N ILE A 168 -15.26 13.36 -13.98
CA ILE A 168 -15.48 14.34 -15.04
C ILE A 168 -15.66 13.60 -16.35
N LYS A 169 -16.87 13.65 -16.91
CA LYS A 169 -17.16 13.22 -18.26
C LYS A 169 -16.91 14.38 -19.22
N ARG A 170 -15.85 14.25 -20.01
CA ARG A 170 -15.43 15.27 -20.98
C ARG A 170 -16.48 15.45 -22.08
N SER A 171 -16.83 16.71 -22.37
CA SER A 171 -17.72 17.06 -23.49
C SER A 171 -17.02 16.93 -24.84
N LEU A 172 -15.71 17.19 -24.83
CA LEU A 172 -14.82 17.03 -25.96
C LEU A 172 -13.68 16.09 -25.57
N LEU A 173 -13.59 14.95 -26.25
CA LEU A 173 -12.46 14.04 -26.10
C LEU A 173 -11.25 14.60 -26.82
N ILE A 174 -10.44 15.40 -26.13
CA ILE A 174 -9.14 15.83 -26.62
C ILE A 174 -8.14 14.71 -26.33
N ARG A 175 -7.92 13.84 -27.32
CA ARG A 175 -6.91 12.78 -27.28
C ARG A 175 -5.58 13.27 -27.86
N ASP A 176 -5.10 14.41 -27.39
CA ASP A 176 -3.77 14.89 -27.77
C ASP A 176 -2.74 14.51 -26.70
N TYR A 177 -1.47 14.56 -27.06
CA TYR A 177 -0.38 14.19 -26.15
C TYR A 177 -0.31 15.10 -24.92
N ALA A 178 -0.65 16.38 -25.08
CA ALA A 178 -0.53 17.36 -24.01
C ALA A 178 -1.61 17.15 -22.92
N SER A 179 -2.77 16.60 -23.27
CA SER A 179 -3.82 16.26 -22.32
C SER A 179 -3.54 14.97 -21.54
N ALA A 180 -2.81 14.02 -22.14
CA ALA A 180 -2.45 12.75 -21.49
C ALA A 180 -1.26 12.87 -20.52
N LEU A 181 -0.40 13.87 -20.72
CA LEU A 181 0.78 14.07 -19.91
C LEU A 181 0.43 14.66 -18.53
N PRO A 182 0.83 14.05 -17.40
CA PRO A 182 0.57 14.59 -16.06
C PRO A 182 1.20 15.98 -15.84
N GLU A 183 0.57 16.81 -15.01
CA GLU A 183 1.15 18.10 -14.60
C GLU A 183 2.53 17.88 -13.92
N PRO A 184 3.53 18.72 -14.22
CA PRO A 184 4.85 18.62 -13.59
C PRO A 184 4.78 18.71 -12.07
N ALA A 185 5.56 17.87 -11.39
CA ALA A 185 5.66 17.89 -9.93
C ALA A 185 6.40 19.15 -9.41
N ALA A 186 7.31 19.70 -10.23
CA ALA A 186 8.00 20.97 -10.05
C ALA A 186 8.25 21.59 -11.43
N ASP A 187 8.81 22.81 -11.50
CA ASP A 187 9.16 23.42 -12.79
C ASP A 187 10.30 22.63 -13.45
N PRO A 188 10.09 22.05 -14.66
CA PRO A 188 11.10 21.24 -15.31
C PRO A 188 12.27 22.09 -15.83
N VAL A 189 13.48 21.53 -15.75
CA VAL A 189 14.68 22.09 -16.42
C VAL A 189 14.66 21.69 -17.89
N GLU A 190 14.40 20.41 -18.17
CA GLU A 190 14.13 19.86 -19.51
C GLU A 190 12.76 19.17 -19.48
N ASP A 191 12.00 19.26 -20.58
CA ASP A 191 10.64 18.69 -20.76
C ASP A 191 10.57 18.05 -22.16
N ILE A 192 10.96 16.78 -22.26
CA ILE A 192 11.32 16.08 -23.50
C ILE A 192 10.27 15.02 -23.82
N ARG A 193 9.55 15.21 -24.94
CA ARG A 193 8.73 14.16 -25.55
C ARG A 193 9.61 13.23 -26.39
N ILE A 194 9.59 11.94 -26.09
CA ILE A 194 10.23 10.91 -26.91
C ILE A 194 9.12 10.14 -27.63
N ARG A 195 9.05 10.33 -28.95
CA ARG A 195 8.01 9.71 -29.78
C ARG A 195 8.17 8.20 -29.81
N ALA A 196 7.07 7.49 -30.01
CA ALA A 196 7.05 6.06 -30.29
C ALA A 196 8.16 5.68 -31.28
N ALA A 197 8.88 4.60 -30.98
CA ALA A 197 9.98 4.09 -31.79
C ALA A 197 11.18 5.04 -31.97
N THR A 198 11.40 5.99 -31.07
CA THR A 198 12.56 6.91 -31.09
C THR A 198 13.31 6.94 -29.76
N ALA A 199 14.45 7.62 -29.70
CA ALA A 199 15.21 7.87 -28.48
C ALA A 199 15.64 9.34 -28.39
N ALA A 200 16.02 9.78 -27.19
CA ALA A 200 16.64 11.08 -26.96
C ALA A 200 17.76 10.96 -25.92
N ALA A 201 18.89 11.62 -26.19
CA ALA A 201 19.98 11.77 -25.24
C ALA A 201 19.98 13.20 -24.65
N TYR A 202 20.23 13.30 -23.35
CA TYR A 202 20.12 14.55 -22.59
C TYR A 202 21.14 14.58 -21.45
N PHE A 203 21.51 15.79 -21.01
CA PHE A 203 22.49 15.99 -19.96
C PHE A 203 21.82 16.33 -18.63
N VAL A 204 22.33 15.78 -17.53
CA VAL A 204 21.78 15.99 -16.18
C VAL A 204 22.93 16.24 -15.21
N ARG A 205 22.83 17.29 -14.39
CA ARG A 205 23.88 17.62 -13.41
C ARG A 205 23.74 16.77 -12.16
N ALA A 206 24.86 16.58 -11.46
CA ALA A 206 24.88 15.95 -10.16
C ALA A 206 23.87 16.62 -9.21
N GLY A 207 23.02 15.80 -8.60
CA GLY A 207 21.98 16.23 -7.66
C GLY A 207 20.63 16.58 -8.29
N GLU A 208 20.55 16.79 -9.61
CA GLU A 208 19.29 16.96 -10.34
C GLU A 208 18.50 15.65 -10.42
N PHE A 209 17.21 15.76 -10.74
CA PHE A 209 16.31 14.62 -10.84
C PHE A 209 15.94 14.34 -12.29
N ILE A 210 15.64 13.08 -12.59
CA ILE A 210 15.19 12.57 -13.88
C ILE A 210 13.88 11.83 -13.63
N GLN A 211 12.81 12.25 -14.29
CA GLN A 211 11.52 11.58 -14.26
C GLN A 211 11.23 11.02 -15.65
N ILE A 212 11.04 9.71 -15.74
CA ILE A 212 10.60 9.04 -16.96
C ILE A 212 9.16 8.60 -16.76
N ILE A 213 8.26 9.05 -17.64
CA ILE A 213 6.81 8.89 -17.54
C ILE A 213 6.33 8.04 -18.71
N ASP A 214 5.59 6.98 -18.40
CA ASP A 214 4.76 6.29 -19.36
C ASP A 214 3.45 7.07 -19.53
N VAL A 215 3.28 7.73 -20.69
CA VAL A 215 2.19 8.68 -20.89
C VAL A 215 0.84 7.98 -21.04
N TYR A 216 0.82 6.85 -21.74
CA TYR A 216 -0.42 6.15 -22.12
C TYR A 216 -0.60 4.83 -21.39
N GLY A 217 0.36 4.43 -20.56
CA GLY A 217 0.38 3.12 -19.94
C GLY A 217 0.93 2.08 -20.90
N ARG A 218 1.41 1.00 -20.29
CA ARG A 218 2.03 -0.15 -20.94
C ARG A 218 3.28 0.12 -21.76
N GLN A 219 3.69 1.35 -22.02
CA GLN A 219 4.88 1.65 -22.81
C GLN A 219 6.15 1.38 -22.04
N CYS A 220 7.02 0.54 -22.60
CA CYS A 220 8.35 0.27 -22.09
C CYS A 220 9.35 1.35 -22.49
N THR A 221 10.38 1.53 -21.66
CA THR A 221 11.49 2.43 -21.97
C THR A 221 12.82 1.85 -21.50
N ASP A 222 13.79 1.81 -22.41
CA ASP A 222 15.15 1.51 -22.03
C ASP A 222 15.81 2.80 -21.53
N PHE A 223 16.50 2.73 -20.39
CA PHE A 223 17.27 3.83 -19.83
C PHE A 223 18.74 3.45 -19.66
N GLN A 224 19.62 4.37 -20.07
CA GLN A 224 21.05 4.24 -19.95
C GLN A 224 21.68 5.58 -19.55
N ALA A 225 22.74 5.53 -18.76
CA ALA A 225 23.43 6.70 -18.23
C ALA A 225 24.94 6.48 -18.21
N PHE A 226 25.70 7.55 -18.39
CA PHE A 226 27.15 7.58 -18.40
C PHE A 226 27.64 8.72 -17.54
N ALA A 227 28.67 8.50 -16.74
CA ALA A 227 29.34 9.60 -16.06
C ALA A 227 29.99 10.54 -17.11
N ALA A 228 29.54 11.80 -17.17
CA ALA A 228 29.97 12.76 -18.18
C ALA A 228 31.50 12.94 -18.22
N ARG A 229 32.14 13.00 -17.05
CA ARG A 229 33.61 13.08 -16.93
C ARG A 229 34.37 11.86 -17.49
N LYS A 230 33.71 10.71 -17.62
CA LYS A 230 34.27 9.51 -18.24
C LYS A 230 34.09 9.58 -19.76
N VAL A 231 32.91 10.01 -20.22
CA VAL A 231 32.63 10.29 -21.63
C VAL A 231 33.62 11.31 -22.19
N ASP A 232 33.90 12.40 -21.46
CA ASP A 232 34.89 13.43 -21.83
C ASP A 232 36.32 12.87 -22.02
N LYS A 233 36.61 11.73 -21.40
CA LYS A 233 37.89 11.01 -21.52
C LYS A 233 37.86 9.91 -22.59
N GLY A 234 36.78 9.80 -23.35
CA GLY A 234 36.55 8.74 -24.32
C GLY A 234 36.24 7.38 -23.70
N LEU A 235 35.81 7.34 -22.44
CA LEU A 235 35.40 6.12 -21.75
C LEU A 235 33.88 5.99 -21.80
N ASP A 236 33.38 4.90 -22.37
CA ASP A 236 31.96 4.60 -22.55
C ASP A 236 31.43 3.63 -21.47
N LEU A 237 31.73 3.93 -20.21
CA LEU A 237 31.29 3.15 -19.06
C LEU A 237 29.83 3.49 -18.72
N ALA A 238 28.95 2.80 -19.43
CA ALA A 238 27.50 2.80 -19.23
C ALA A 238 27.12 2.18 -17.87
N LEU A 239 25.92 2.53 -17.40
CA LEU A 239 25.17 1.78 -16.40
C LEU A 239 25.13 0.30 -16.80
N ASP A 240 25.52 -0.54 -15.87
CA ASP A 240 25.64 -1.98 -16.04
C ASP A 240 24.66 -2.69 -15.09
N SER A 241 23.68 -3.39 -15.68
CA SER A 241 22.65 -4.08 -14.92
C SER A 241 23.19 -5.30 -14.17
N THR A 242 24.25 -5.92 -14.67
CA THR A 242 24.91 -7.06 -14.01
C THR A 242 25.64 -6.63 -12.74
N VAL A 243 26.43 -5.56 -12.82
CA VAL A 243 27.07 -4.95 -11.64
C VAL A 243 26.01 -4.48 -10.66
N THR A 244 24.98 -3.78 -11.15
CA THR A 244 23.88 -3.30 -10.31
C THR A 244 23.23 -4.45 -9.55
N ARG A 245 22.79 -5.52 -10.22
CA ARG A 245 22.22 -6.70 -9.54
C ARG A 245 23.17 -7.34 -8.54
N THR A 246 24.44 -7.46 -8.91
CA THR A 246 25.48 -8.08 -8.07
C THR A 246 25.67 -7.31 -6.77
N LEU A 247 25.71 -5.98 -6.83
CA LEU A 247 25.90 -5.13 -5.66
C LEU A 247 24.66 -5.00 -4.79
N LEU A 248 23.48 -5.04 -5.39
CA LEU A 248 22.21 -4.89 -4.67
C LEU A 248 21.70 -6.23 -4.09
N GLY A 249 22.10 -7.36 -4.67
CA GLY A 249 21.46 -8.66 -4.39
C GLY A 249 19.98 -8.68 -4.78
N ARG A 250 19.57 -7.84 -5.73
CA ARG A 250 18.18 -7.67 -6.21
C ARG A 250 18.18 -7.51 -7.73
N SER A 251 17.07 -7.87 -8.39
CA SER A 251 16.92 -7.78 -9.85
C SER A 251 17.07 -6.35 -10.39
N TYR A 252 16.64 -5.34 -9.62
CA TYR A 252 16.75 -3.92 -9.95
C TYR A 252 16.64 -3.07 -8.65
N PRO A 253 17.14 -1.82 -8.65
CA PRO A 253 17.03 -0.92 -7.50
C PRO A 253 15.60 -0.45 -7.25
N MET A 254 15.26 -0.22 -5.97
CA MET A 254 13.95 0.28 -5.53
C MET A 254 14.11 1.43 -4.51
N PRO A 255 13.13 2.32 -4.35
CA PRO A 255 13.11 3.26 -3.22
C PRO A 255 13.21 2.53 -1.86
N GLY A 256 13.91 3.11 -0.88
CA GLY A 256 13.96 2.57 0.50
C GLY A 256 15.18 1.71 0.87
N LEU A 257 16.08 1.43 -0.09
CA LEU A 257 17.34 0.67 0.00
C LEU A 257 17.25 -0.84 -0.37
N PRO A 258 18.20 -1.35 -1.16
CA PRO A 258 19.24 -0.61 -1.86
C PRO A 258 18.70 0.01 -3.17
N SER A 259 19.01 1.29 -3.40
CA SER A 259 18.28 2.16 -4.35
C SER A 259 19.11 2.68 -5.52
N LYS A 260 20.32 2.19 -5.74
CA LYS A 260 21.27 2.78 -6.71
C LYS A 260 21.54 1.87 -7.89
N ALA A 261 21.77 2.47 -9.05
CA ALA A 261 22.31 1.79 -10.23
C ALA A 261 23.75 2.22 -10.48
N PHE A 262 24.56 1.30 -11.01
CA PHE A 262 26.01 1.44 -11.08
C PHE A 262 26.52 1.22 -12.50
N ASP A 263 27.69 1.80 -12.81
CA ASP A 263 28.44 1.47 -14.02
C ASP A 263 29.38 0.26 -13.83
N ARG A 264 30.13 -0.07 -14.88
CA ARG A 264 31.11 -1.17 -14.90
C ARG A 264 32.26 -1.05 -13.89
N ASP A 265 32.56 0.15 -13.41
CA ASP A 265 33.57 0.40 -12.35
C ASP A 265 32.95 0.48 -10.96
N PHE A 266 31.68 0.12 -10.82
CA PHE A 266 30.93 0.13 -9.57
C PHE A 266 30.70 1.56 -9.06
N GLU A 267 30.76 2.54 -9.97
CA GLU A 267 30.39 3.92 -9.65
C GLU A 267 28.86 4.05 -9.65
N PRO A 268 28.26 4.60 -8.59
CA PRO A 268 26.82 4.83 -8.57
C PRO A 268 26.46 6.03 -9.45
N LEU A 269 25.58 5.82 -10.43
CA LEU A 269 25.17 6.85 -11.39
C LEU A 269 23.86 7.53 -10.98
N VAL A 270 22.84 6.73 -10.62
CA VAL A 270 21.52 7.22 -10.22
C VAL A 270 21.03 6.55 -8.94
N GLU A 271 20.24 7.28 -8.16
CA GLU A 271 19.45 6.77 -7.03
C GLU A 271 17.96 6.82 -7.39
N ILE A 272 17.24 5.70 -7.28
CA ILE A 272 15.79 5.65 -7.44
C ILE A 272 15.13 6.27 -6.21
N VAL A 273 14.35 7.32 -6.43
CA VAL A 273 13.68 8.11 -5.39
C VAL A 273 12.20 7.74 -5.33
N GLN A 274 11.54 7.68 -6.48
CA GLN A 274 10.15 7.25 -6.57
C GLN A 274 9.94 6.23 -7.69
N ASP A 275 9.05 5.27 -7.46
CA ASP A 275 8.64 4.29 -8.46
C ASP A 275 7.15 3.98 -8.30
N THR A 276 6.33 4.32 -9.30
CA THR A 276 4.87 4.11 -9.24
C THR A 276 4.39 2.80 -9.88
N VAL A 277 5.33 2.00 -10.40
CA VAL A 277 5.04 0.73 -11.09
C VAL A 277 5.51 -0.46 -10.25
N GLY A 278 6.71 -0.40 -9.68
CA GLY A 278 7.29 -1.45 -8.84
C GLY A 278 7.78 -2.70 -9.60
N ARG A 279 7.61 -2.71 -10.93
CA ARG A 279 7.96 -3.84 -11.79
C ARG A 279 8.67 -3.36 -13.05
N HIS A 280 9.91 -3.80 -13.18
CA HIS A 280 10.85 -3.39 -14.22
C HIS A 280 11.73 -4.58 -14.62
N ASP A 281 12.53 -4.37 -15.67
CA ASP A 281 13.52 -5.33 -16.13
C ASP A 281 14.92 -4.73 -16.12
N ALA A 282 15.90 -5.57 -15.81
CA ALA A 282 17.32 -5.25 -15.96
C ALA A 282 18.10 -6.42 -16.60
N PHE A 283 17.44 -7.52 -16.97
CA PHE A 283 18.00 -8.77 -17.48
C PHE A 283 18.32 -8.72 -18.97
N ALA A 284 17.43 -8.19 -19.78
CA ALA A 284 17.58 -8.15 -21.22
C ALA A 284 18.29 -6.88 -21.70
N THR A 285 18.90 -6.95 -22.89
CA THR A 285 19.32 -5.76 -23.61
C THR A 285 18.12 -5.04 -24.18
N ALA A 286 18.26 -3.73 -24.43
CA ALA A 286 17.38 -3.00 -25.33
C ALA A 286 17.22 -3.78 -26.66
N CYS A 287 16.03 -3.73 -27.26
CA CYS A 287 15.78 -4.44 -28.50
C CYS A 287 16.77 -4.02 -29.61
N ASN A 288 17.10 -4.94 -30.50
CA ASN A 288 18.14 -4.77 -31.51
C ASN A 288 17.73 -5.45 -32.82
N SER A 289 18.41 -5.12 -33.93
CA SER A 289 18.04 -5.63 -35.25
C SER A 289 18.00 -7.16 -35.31
N ARG A 290 18.94 -7.84 -34.64
CA ARG A 290 19.02 -9.31 -34.65
C ARG A 290 17.79 -9.95 -34.01
N TYR A 291 17.28 -9.38 -32.90
CA TYR A 291 16.05 -9.85 -32.26
C TYR A 291 14.89 -9.94 -33.26
N TYR A 292 14.66 -8.86 -34.00
CA TYR A 292 13.60 -8.77 -34.99
C TYR A 292 13.87 -9.63 -36.23
N ASP A 293 15.11 -9.63 -36.74
CA ASP A 293 15.51 -10.44 -37.89
C ASP A 293 15.26 -11.93 -37.63
N ASP A 294 15.66 -12.43 -36.45
CA ASP A 294 15.51 -13.83 -36.04
C ASP A 294 14.03 -14.22 -35.81
N MET A 295 13.17 -13.26 -35.46
CA MET A 295 11.71 -13.42 -35.36
C MET A 295 10.98 -13.30 -36.71
N GLY A 296 11.68 -12.94 -37.78
CA GLY A 296 11.11 -12.80 -39.12
C GLY A 296 10.61 -11.40 -39.47
N TYR A 297 11.06 -10.37 -38.76
CA TYR A 297 10.71 -8.95 -38.96
C TYR A 297 11.94 -8.12 -39.41
N PRO A 298 12.54 -8.41 -40.57
CA PRO A 298 13.74 -7.73 -41.00
C PRO A 298 13.51 -6.23 -41.26
N GLY A 299 14.43 -5.40 -40.79
CA GLY A 299 14.36 -3.93 -40.93
C GLY A 299 13.44 -3.23 -39.93
N HIS A 300 12.95 -3.95 -38.92
CA HIS A 300 12.19 -3.35 -37.82
C HIS A 300 13.03 -2.33 -37.05
N VAL A 301 12.40 -1.21 -36.67
CA VAL A 301 13.05 -0.17 -35.84
C VAL A 301 13.38 -0.76 -34.46
N ASN A 302 14.50 -0.37 -33.88
CA ASN A 302 14.92 -0.92 -32.59
C ASN A 302 15.62 0.12 -31.71
N CYS A 303 15.55 -0.08 -30.40
CA CYS A 303 16.10 0.83 -29.41
C CYS A 303 17.63 0.95 -29.50
N THR A 304 18.32 -0.14 -29.83
CA THR A 304 19.78 -0.14 -29.92
C THR A 304 20.28 0.80 -31.00
N ASP A 305 19.71 0.75 -32.20
CA ASP A 305 20.08 1.65 -33.29
C ASP A 305 19.66 3.09 -33.01
N ASN A 306 18.49 3.28 -32.38
CA ASN A 306 18.06 4.59 -31.90
C ASN A 306 19.04 5.20 -30.89
N PHE A 307 19.53 4.41 -29.92
CA PHE A 307 20.57 4.83 -28.96
C PHE A 307 21.86 5.20 -29.68
N ASN A 308 22.34 4.36 -30.61
CA ASN A 308 23.55 4.62 -31.37
C ASN A 308 23.48 5.98 -32.09
N ALA A 309 22.34 6.29 -32.70
CA ALA A 309 22.14 7.54 -33.43
C ALA A 309 22.20 8.78 -32.52
N VAL A 310 21.53 8.74 -31.35
CA VAL A 310 21.44 9.90 -30.46
C VAL A 310 22.63 10.06 -29.51
N LEU A 311 23.40 8.99 -29.28
CA LEU A 311 24.62 9.02 -28.47
C LEU A 311 25.87 9.39 -29.29
N ALA A 312 25.86 9.21 -30.62
CA ALA A 312 26.99 9.56 -31.48
C ALA A 312 27.48 11.02 -31.32
N PRO A 313 26.62 12.05 -31.17
CA PRO A 313 27.06 13.43 -30.91
C PRO A 313 27.86 13.62 -29.61
N TYR A 314 27.72 12.70 -28.64
CA TYR A 314 28.47 12.70 -27.38
C TYR A 314 29.79 11.93 -27.49
N GLY A 315 30.16 11.42 -28.68
CA GLY A 315 31.38 10.65 -28.89
C GLY A 315 31.32 9.21 -28.35
N ILE A 316 30.14 8.72 -28.00
CA ILE A 316 29.92 7.36 -27.51
C ILE A 316 29.77 6.42 -28.71
N ALA A 317 30.59 5.36 -28.74
CA ALA A 317 30.61 4.41 -29.84
C ALA A 317 29.34 3.55 -29.90
N GLY A 318 28.85 3.29 -31.13
CA GLY A 318 27.68 2.45 -31.33
C GLY A 318 27.91 0.99 -30.97
N ARG A 319 26.85 0.29 -30.54
CA ARG A 319 26.86 -1.11 -30.10
C ARG A 319 25.81 -1.92 -30.84
N LYS A 320 25.98 -3.24 -30.87
CA LYS A 320 24.99 -4.19 -31.44
C LYS A 320 23.84 -4.51 -30.48
N GLY A 321 23.98 -4.13 -29.22
CA GLY A 321 22.98 -4.27 -28.18
C GLY A 321 23.41 -3.44 -26.99
N TRP A 322 22.47 -2.72 -26.37
CA TRP A 322 22.71 -1.96 -25.16
C TRP A 322 22.13 -2.71 -23.96
N GLU A 323 22.93 -2.93 -22.92
CA GLU A 323 22.37 -3.17 -21.59
C GLU A 323 21.66 -1.89 -21.15
N ALA A 324 20.54 -2.02 -20.45
CA ALA A 324 19.76 -0.90 -19.95
C ALA A 324 18.98 -1.31 -18.70
N LEU A 325 18.54 -0.30 -17.94
CA LEU A 325 17.40 -0.48 -17.05
C LEU A 325 16.15 -0.28 -17.89
N ASN A 326 15.43 -1.36 -18.14
CA ASN A 326 14.22 -1.38 -18.95
C ASN A 326 13.05 -1.07 -18.01
N TYR A 327 12.76 0.22 -17.84
CA TYR A 327 11.63 0.63 -17.02
C TYR A 327 10.31 0.22 -17.67
N PHE A 328 9.37 -0.12 -16.78
CA PHE A 328 8.02 -0.60 -17.07
C PHE A 328 7.92 -2.00 -17.72
N TYR A 329 9.03 -2.54 -18.22
CA TYR A 329 9.05 -3.89 -18.80
C TYR A 329 8.69 -4.97 -17.77
N ASN A 330 7.85 -5.93 -18.19
CA ASN A 330 7.46 -7.09 -17.40
C ASN A 330 8.12 -8.36 -17.94
N THR A 331 9.40 -8.52 -17.61
CA THR A 331 10.21 -9.70 -17.96
C THR A 331 10.39 -10.60 -16.74
N ASN A 332 10.36 -11.92 -16.93
CA ASN A 332 10.65 -12.86 -15.85
C ASN A 332 11.28 -14.17 -16.37
N ILE A 333 11.87 -14.95 -15.46
CA ILE A 333 12.43 -16.27 -15.75
C ILE A 333 11.60 -17.31 -15.01
N ASP A 334 11.05 -18.28 -15.74
CA ASP A 334 10.22 -19.33 -15.15
C ASP A 334 11.05 -20.46 -14.51
N HIS A 335 10.35 -21.45 -13.93
CA HIS A 335 10.97 -22.62 -13.32
C HIS A 335 11.70 -23.55 -14.32
N ASN A 336 11.51 -23.36 -15.63
CA ASN A 336 12.21 -24.06 -16.70
C ASN A 336 13.41 -23.26 -17.24
N ASN A 337 13.80 -22.19 -16.54
CA ASN A 337 14.84 -21.25 -16.95
C ASN A 337 14.54 -20.57 -18.29
N GLN A 338 13.27 -20.40 -18.65
CA GLN A 338 12.87 -19.66 -19.84
C GLN A 338 12.62 -18.20 -19.49
N LEU A 339 13.30 -17.31 -20.21
CA LEU A 339 12.98 -15.90 -20.21
C LEU A 339 11.68 -15.70 -20.98
N TYR A 340 10.71 -15.02 -20.38
CA TYR A 340 9.48 -14.64 -21.06
C TYR A 340 9.14 -13.17 -20.80
N LEU A 341 8.39 -12.61 -21.74
CA LEU A 341 7.91 -11.23 -21.74
C LEU A 341 6.38 -11.27 -21.58
N ASP A 342 5.84 -10.31 -20.86
CA ASP A 342 4.42 -10.20 -20.58
C ASP A 342 4.00 -8.72 -20.60
N GLU A 343 2.70 -8.46 -20.58
CA GLU A 343 2.17 -7.10 -20.65
C GLU A 343 2.73 -6.26 -19.48
N PRO A 344 3.27 -5.06 -19.76
CA PRO A 344 3.74 -4.12 -18.75
C PRO A 344 2.65 -3.72 -17.73
N TRP A 345 3.07 -3.49 -16.49
CA TRP A 345 2.18 -3.13 -15.38
C TRP A 345 1.84 -1.63 -15.33
N SER A 346 2.62 -0.81 -16.04
CA SER A 346 2.48 0.63 -16.04
C SER A 346 1.10 1.07 -16.53
N ARG A 347 0.54 2.05 -15.85
CA ARG A 347 -0.72 2.72 -16.19
C ARG A 347 -0.42 4.10 -16.77
N PRO A 348 -1.37 4.73 -17.48
CA PRO A 348 -1.18 6.10 -17.94
C PRO A 348 -0.71 7.04 -16.81
N GLY A 349 0.40 7.72 -17.04
CA GLY A 349 1.02 8.66 -16.11
C GLY A 349 1.90 8.04 -15.02
N ASP A 350 2.06 6.71 -14.99
CA ASP A 350 3.05 6.09 -14.10
C ASP A 350 4.47 6.51 -14.47
N TYR A 351 5.37 6.57 -13.48
CA TYR A 351 6.71 7.08 -13.67
C TYR A 351 7.73 6.48 -12.70
N VAL A 352 9.00 6.63 -13.07
CA VAL A 352 10.15 6.47 -12.18
C VAL A 352 10.85 7.81 -12.04
N LEU A 353 11.15 8.21 -10.79
CA LEU A 353 11.92 9.40 -10.46
C LEU A 353 13.27 8.99 -9.88
N MET A 354 14.34 9.48 -10.51
CA MET A 354 15.72 9.20 -10.14
C MET A 354 16.44 10.48 -9.76
N ARG A 355 17.47 10.39 -8.93
CA ARG A 355 18.43 11.46 -8.65
C ARG A 355 19.78 11.12 -9.26
N ALA A 356 20.35 12.04 -10.03
CA ALA A 356 21.70 11.92 -10.56
C ALA A 356 22.74 12.06 -9.42
N LEU A 357 23.64 11.09 -9.30
CA LEU A 357 24.68 11.07 -8.26
C LEU A 357 26.02 11.66 -8.75
N THR A 358 26.15 11.86 -10.06
CA THR A 358 27.24 12.57 -10.71
C THR A 358 26.67 13.34 -11.92
N ASP A 359 27.50 14.07 -12.66
CA ASP A 359 27.08 14.65 -13.94
C ASP A 359 26.92 13.51 -14.96
N LEU A 360 25.77 13.44 -15.63
CA LEU A 360 25.39 12.33 -16.49
C LEU A 360 25.11 12.79 -17.92
N VAL A 361 25.56 11.98 -18.88
CA VAL A 361 24.91 11.87 -20.19
C VAL A 361 23.92 10.73 -20.08
N CYS A 362 22.64 11.01 -20.28
CA CYS A 362 21.55 10.04 -20.20
C CYS A 362 20.95 9.80 -21.58
N VAL A 363 20.32 8.64 -21.76
CA VAL A 363 19.51 8.33 -22.94
C VAL A 363 18.30 7.49 -22.53
N SER A 364 17.17 7.79 -23.15
CA SER A 364 15.92 7.03 -23.01
C SER A 364 15.32 6.73 -24.38
N SER A 365 14.72 5.55 -24.55
CA SER A 365 13.95 5.17 -25.74
C SER A 365 12.47 5.04 -25.41
N SER A 366 11.59 5.36 -26.36
CA SER A 366 10.28 4.71 -26.42
C SER A 366 10.44 3.44 -27.26
N CYS A 367 10.28 2.28 -26.61
CA CYS A 367 10.46 0.98 -27.24
C CYS A 367 9.51 0.79 -28.44
N PRO A 368 10.02 0.41 -29.63
CA PRO A 368 9.20 0.16 -30.82
C PRO A 368 8.52 -1.21 -30.83
N ASP A 369 8.76 -2.06 -29.84
CA ASP A 369 8.40 -3.48 -29.91
C ASP A 369 6.89 -3.71 -29.93
N ASP A 370 6.39 -4.31 -31.01
CA ASP A 370 4.97 -4.59 -31.24
C ASP A 370 4.72 -6.05 -31.68
N ILE A 371 5.77 -6.88 -31.68
CA ILE A 371 5.69 -8.28 -32.13
C ILE A 371 5.41 -9.27 -30.99
N ASP A 372 5.48 -8.81 -29.73
CA ASP A 372 5.15 -9.56 -28.53
C ASP A 372 4.39 -8.69 -27.50
N ALA A 373 4.19 -9.20 -26.28
CA ALA A 373 3.40 -8.55 -25.23
C ALA A 373 4.00 -7.24 -24.70
N ALA A 374 5.25 -6.94 -25.03
CA ALA A 374 5.86 -5.64 -24.80
C ALA A 374 4.98 -4.52 -25.37
N ASN A 375 4.94 -3.39 -24.68
CA ASN A 375 4.12 -2.24 -25.04
C ASN A 375 2.62 -2.54 -25.17
N GLY A 376 2.15 -3.73 -24.77
CA GLY A 376 0.79 -4.18 -25.06
C GLY A 376 0.47 -4.21 -26.56
N TRP A 377 1.45 -4.52 -27.42
CA TRP A 377 1.36 -4.50 -28.89
C TRP A 377 1.03 -3.13 -29.51
N ASP A 378 1.11 -2.03 -28.75
CA ASP A 378 0.81 -0.68 -29.24
C ASP A 378 1.87 0.32 -28.75
N PRO A 379 2.99 0.46 -29.47
CA PRO A 379 4.04 1.42 -29.11
C PRO A 379 3.52 2.86 -29.08
N THR A 380 3.64 3.49 -27.93
CA THR A 380 3.26 4.88 -27.65
C THR A 380 4.45 5.73 -27.17
N ASP A 381 4.19 7.00 -26.93
CA ASP A 381 5.22 7.94 -26.52
C ASP A 381 5.53 7.83 -25.03
N ILE A 382 6.78 8.11 -24.65
CA ILE A 382 7.15 8.40 -23.27
C ILE A 382 7.46 9.89 -23.11
N HIS A 383 7.62 10.32 -21.86
CA HIS A 383 8.07 11.66 -21.54
C HIS A 383 9.20 11.65 -20.52
N VAL A 384 10.18 12.53 -20.71
CA VAL A 384 11.28 12.71 -19.77
C VAL A 384 11.27 14.15 -19.27
N ARG A 385 11.26 14.32 -17.95
CA ARG A 385 11.47 15.59 -17.27
C ARG A 385 12.73 15.56 -16.44
N THR A 386 13.42 16.69 -16.37
CA THR A 386 14.47 16.88 -15.36
C THR A 386 14.08 17.99 -14.40
N PHE A 387 14.53 17.87 -13.14
CA PHE A 387 14.26 18.89 -12.13
C PHE A 387 15.55 19.33 -11.44
N SER A 388 15.57 20.60 -11.03
CA SER A 388 16.65 21.19 -10.26
C SER A 388 16.93 20.36 -8.99
N GLY A 389 18.21 20.21 -8.64
CA GLY A 389 18.61 19.57 -7.37
C GLY A 389 18.22 20.33 -6.10
N LYS A 390 17.58 21.50 -6.24
CA LYS A 390 16.97 22.26 -5.12
C LYS A 390 15.58 21.75 -4.76
N GLU A 391 14.92 21.03 -5.67
CA GLU A 391 13.62 20.43 -5.42
C GLU A 391 13.73 19.34 -4.36
N LYS A 392 12.65 19.15 -3.60
CA LYS A 392 12.56 18.10 -2.58
C LYS A 392 11.52 17.10 -3.02
N PHE A 393 11.96 15.86 -3.23
CA PHE A 393 11.09 14.73 -3.50
C PHE A 393 11.29 13.68 -2.41
N SER A 394 10.20 13.32 -1.74
CA SER A 394 10.19 12.25 -0.75
C SER A 394 10.37 10.90 -1.44
N ARG A 395 11.07 9.98 -0.76
CA ARG A 395 11.15 8.59 -1.22
C ARG A 395 9.77 7.96 -1.14
N ALA A 396 9.33 7.30 -2.21
CA ALA A 396 7.99 6.71 -2.25
C ALA A 396 7.91 5.56 -3.26
N VAL A 397 7.05 4.58 -2.98
CA VAL A 397 6.53 3.68 -4.00
C VAL A 397 5.02 3.93 -4.16
N ALA A 398 4.42 3.52 -5.27
CA ALA A 398 2.97 3.57 -5.38
C ALA A 398 2.32 2.44 -4.58
N TYR A 399 1.36 2.83 -3.76
CA TYR A 399 0.39 1.96 -3.11
C TYR A 399 -0.98 2.18 -3.76
N ARG A 400 -1.69 1.08 -4.05
CA ARG A 400 -3.07 1.13 -4.56
C ARG A 400 -3.97 0.42 -3.56
N MET A 401 -4.95 1.15 -3.04
CA MET A 401 -5.90 0.67 -2.04
C MET A 401 -6.66 -0.59 -2.51
N THR A 402 -7.11 -0.56 -3.76
CA THR A 402 -7.67 -1.70 -4.50
C THR A 402 -6.98 -1.79 -5.86
N PRO A 403 -7.02 -2.93 -6.56
CA PRO A 403 -6.42 -3.04 -7.88
C PRO A 403 -6.85 -1.93 -8.84
N ASP A 404 -8.11 -1.52 -8.82
CA ASP A 404 -8.71 -0.48 -9.66
C ASP A 404 -8.58 0.97 -9.12
N ALA A 405 -7.96 1.16 -7.95
CA ALA A 405 -7.70 2.48 -7.37
C ALA A 405 -6.55 3.22 -8.08
N ASP A 406 -6.56 4.55 -7.95
CA ASP A 406 -5.45 5.39 -8.38
C ASP A 406 -4.24 5.18 -7.45
N ALA A 407 -3.03 5.39 -7.99
CA ALA A 407 -1.80 5.27 -7.21
C ALA A 407 -1.70 6.37 -6.15
N GLU A 408 -1.41 5.99 -4.92
CA GLU A 408 -1.00 6.89 -3.85
C GLU A 408 0.46 6.63 -3.49
N LEU A 409 1.27 7.68 -3.37
CA LEU A 409 2.64 7.54 -2.93
C LEU A 409 2.71 7.12 -1.46
N THR A 410 3.66 6.26 -1.11
CA THR A 410 3.98 5.90 0.29
C THR A 410 4.21 7.14 1.13
N ARG A 411 3.72 7.11 2.37
CA ARG A 411 3.75 8.24 3.31
C ARG A 411 4.52 7.91 4.58
N GLU A 412 4.87 8.96 5.30
CA GLU A 412 5.40 8.87 6.66
C GLU A 412 4.25 8.89 7.67
N THR A 413 4.41 8.19 8.79
CA THR A 413 3.52 8.30 9.95
C THR A 413 3.89 9.54 10.77
N ALA A 414 3.01 9.94 11.69
CA ALA A 414 3.29 11.06 12.59
C ALA A 414 4.40 10.76 13.62
N PHE A 415 4.76 9.48 13.81
CA PHE A 415 5.89 9.06 14.66
C PHE A 415 7.20 8.97 13.89
N HIS A 416 7.16 9.03 12.55
CA HIS A 416 8.33 8.91 11.68
C HIS A 416 9.49 9.85 12.08
N PRO A 417 9.29 11.14 12.43
CA PRO A 417 10.39 12.03 12.80
C PRO A 417 11.23 11.56 14.01
N ARG A 418 10.64 10.78 14.93
CA ARG A 418 11.35 10.21 16.08
C ARG A 418 12.03 8.90 15.72
N LEU A 419 11.34 8.04 14.97
CA LEU A 419 11.84 6.72 14.61
C LEU A 419 12.97 6.80 13.57
N SER A 420 12.92 7.76 12.65
CA SER A 420 13.93 7.92 11.58
C SER A 420 15.24 8.50 12.08
N ALA A 421 15.23 9.09 13.27
CA ALA A 421 16.45 9.44 13.99
C ALA A 421 17.19 8.20 14.53
N LEU A 422 16.50 7.07 14.69
CA LEU A 422 17.04 5.84 15.30
C LEU A 422 17.42 4.75 14.29
N THR A 423 16.95 4.87 13.05
CA THR A 423 17.30 3.93 11.97
C THR A 423 17.19 4.55 10.58
N ARG A 424 17.86 3.92 9.61
CA ARG A 424 17.69 4.20 8.17
C ARG A 424 17.06 3.02 7.43
N ASP A 425 16.81 1.91 8.13
CA ASP A 425 16.26 0.68 7.56
C ASP A 425 14.72 0.71 7.65
N TYR A 426 14.11 1.07 6.53
CA TYR A 426 12.67 1.22 6.38
C TYR A 426 12.15 0.31 5.28
N THR A 427 10.98 -0.25 5.51
CA THR A 427 10.22 -0.96 4.49
C THR A 427 8.87 -0.32 4.30
N GLU A 428 8.31 -0.50 3.11
CA GLU A 428 6.93 -0.14 2.83
C GLU A 428 6.00 -1.16 3.50
N TYR A 429 4.93 -0.67 4.12
CA TYR A 429 3.82 -1.47 4.62
C TYR A 429 2.51 -0.71 4.43
N ARG A 430 1.67 -1.19 3.51
CA ARG A 430 0.30 -0.69 3.26
C ARG A 430 0.25 0.84 3.06
N GLY A 431 1.13 1.38 2.25
CA GLY A 431 1.23 2.79 1.91
C GLY A 431 2.01 3.65 2.91
N TYR A 432 2.70 3.06 3.88
CA TYR A 432 3.51 3.81 4.86
C TYR A 432 4.94 3.27 5.01
N TRP A 433 5.87 4.16 5.36
CA TRP A 433 7.24 3.80 5.74
C TRP A 433 7.33 3.41 7.21
N LEU A 434 7.68 2.15 7.49
CA LEU A 434 7.91 1.64 8.85
C LEU A 434 9.35 1.14 9.06
N PRO A 435 9.90 1.28 10.27
CA PRO A 435 11.20 0.70 10.64
C PRO A 435 11.18 -0.83 10.50
N ASN A 436 12.07 -1.38 9.68
CA ASN A 436 12.23 -2.83 9.59
C ASN A 436 13.05 -3.37 10.78
N ARG A 437 14.10 -2.64 11.16
CA ARG A 437 14.96 -2.87 12.34
C ARG A 437 15.68 -1.58 12.74
N PHE A 438 16.22 -1.54 13.95
CA PHE A 438 16.96 -0.41 14.48
C PHE A 438 18.48 -0.67 14.46
N SER A 439 19.24 0.38 14.13
CA SER A 439 20.66 0.24 13.79
C SER A 439 21.58 0.02 15.01
N SER A 440 21.14 0.40 16.21
CA SER A 440 21.99 0.39 17.41
C SER A 440 22.31 -1.02 17.89
N GLU A 441 21.28 -1.86 18.04
CA GLU A 441 21.38 -3.16 18.72
C GLU A 441 20.78 -4.32 17.91
N GLY A 442 20.01 -4.01 16.85
CA GLY A 442 19.42 -4.97 15.94
C GLY A 442 18.23 -5.76 16.51
N PRO A 443 17.59 -6.60 15.68
CA PRO A 443 16.29 -7.21 15.99
C PRO A 443 16.30 -8.14 17.21
N VAL A 444 17.46 -8.74 17.54
CA VAL A 444 17.57 -9.64 18.71
C VAL A 444 17.46 -8.87 20.03
N GLU A 445 18.04 -7.68 20.14
CA GLU A 445 17.90 -6.88 21.36
C GLU A 445 16.52 -6.23 21.46
N GLU A 446 15.93 -5.83 20.33
CA GLU A 446 14.54 -5.37 20.27
C GLU A 446 13.58 -6.45 20.78
N TYR A 447 13.82 -7.70 20.39
CA TYR A 447 13.13 -8.88 20.89
C TYR A 447 13.29 -9.05 22.41
N TRP A 448 14.51 -8.99 22.95
CA TRP A 448 14.75 -9.13 24.40
C TRP A 448 14.14 -7.99 25.20
N ALA A 449 14.15 -6.76 24.66
CA ALA A 449 13.46 -5.65 25.26
C ALA A 449 11.95 -5.91 25.36
N CYS A 450 11.32 -6.46 24.31
CA CYS A 450 9.91 -6.84 24.35
C CYS A 450 9.63 -7.92 25.40
N ARG A 451 10.44 -8.99 25.44
CA ARG A 451 10.23 -10.14 26.35
C ARG A 451 10.51 -9.81 27.83
N GLU A 452 11.54 -9.03 28.12
CA GLU A 452 12.03 -8.85 29.49
C GLU A 452 11.70 -7.47 30.09
N ARG A 453 11.40 -6.49 29.24
CA ARG A 453 11.29 -5.08 29.63
C ARG A 453 10.08 -4.40 28.98
N ALA A 454 10.31 -3.52 28.01
CA ALA A 454 9.28 -2.95 27.16
C ALA A 454 9.87 -2.60 25.78
N ALA A 455 9.03 -2.69 24.76
CA ALA A 455 9.30 -2.31 23.39
C ALA A 455 8.18 -1.38 22.88
N VAL A 456 8.55 -0.36 22.11
CA VAL A 456 7.60 0.52 21.40
C VAL A 456 7.67 0.29 19.90
N ILE A 457 6.50 0.14 19.26
CA ILE A 457 6.38 -0.11 17.82
C ILE A 457 5.30 0.78 17.21
N ASP A 458 5.50 1.23 15.97
CA ASP A 458 4.51 2.03 15.24
C ASP A 458 3.58 1.12 14.45
N LEU A 459 2.28 1.16 14.79
CA LEU A 459 1.21 0.40 14.13
C LEU A 459 0.20 1.33 13.44
N SER A 460 0.55 2.60 13.25
CA SER A 460 -0.30 3.59 12.57
C SER A 460 -0.85 3.13 11.23
N PRO A 461 -0.15 2.32 10.42
CA PRO A 461 -0.66 1.86 9.12
C PRO A 461 -1.84 0.89 9.18
N LEU A 462 -2.13 0.26 10.33
CA LEU A 462 -3.33 -0.58 10.49
C LEU A 462 -4.58 0.21 10.13
N ARG A 463 -5.49 -0.40 9.36
CA ARG A 463 -6.65 0.30 8.79
C ARG A 463 -7.73 0.47 9.83
N LYS A 464 -8.17 1.71 10.02
CA LYS A 464 -9.12 2.10 11.06
C LYS A 464 -10.37 2.67 10.40
N PHE A 465 -11.53 2.14 10.79
CA PHE A 465 -12.82 2.55 10.29
C PHE A 465 -13.77 2.82 11.45
N GLU A 466 -14.29 4.03 11.55
CA GLU A 466 -15.40 4.35 12.45
C GLU A 466 -16.70 3.85 11.82
N VAL A 467 -17.43 3.01 12.57
CA VAL A 467 -18.72 2.45 12.16
C VAL A 467 -19.79 3.03 13.07
N THR A 468 -20.61 3.92 12.52
CA THR A 468 -21.57 4.72 13.27
C THR A 468 -22.99 4.61 12.72
N GLY A 469 -23.98 4.87 13.57
CA GLY A 469 -25.39 4.95 13.16
C GLY A 469 -26.28 3.94 13.87
N PRO A 470 -27.61 4.08 13.73
CA PRO A 470 -28.58 3.22 14.41
C PRO A 470 -28.43 1.73 14.08
N ASP A 471 -27.95 1.39 12.87
CA ASP A 471 -27.80 0.00 12.43
C ASP A 471 -26.33 -0.48 12.44
N ALA A 472 -25.42 0.25 13.12
CA ALA A 472 -23.99 -0.09 13.17
C ALA A 472 -23.74 -1.47 13.81
N GLU A 473 -24.45 -1.79 14.89
CA GLU A 473 -24.35 -3.10 15.54
C GLU A 473 -24.84 -4.22 14.61
N GLU A 474 -25.93 -4.00 13.87
CA GLU A 474 -26.50 -4.98 12.92
C GLU A 474 -25.56 -5.24 11.74
N LEU A 475 -24.96 -4.18 11.18
CA LEU A 475 -23.97 -4.31 10.11
C LEU A 475 -22.78 -5.17 10.57
N LEU A 476 -22.22 -4.87 11.74
CA LEU A 476 -21.06 -5.58 12.28
C LEU A 476 -21.42 -7.00 12.72
N GLN A 477 -22.61 -7.20 13.29
CA GLN A 477 -23.13 -8.53 13.61
C GLN A 477 -23.26 -9.38 12.35
N TYR A 478 -23.62 -8.80 11.21
CA TYR A 478 -23.74 -9.53 9.95
C TYR A 478 -22.39 -9.80 9.27
N CYS A 479 -21.45 -8.84 9.31
CA CYS A 479 -20.20 -8.92 8.55
C CYS A 479 -19.06 -9.64 9.27
N LEU A 480 -19.06 -9.66 10.60
CA LEU A 480 -18.00 -10.28 11.40
C LEU A 480 -18.40 -11.67 11.88
N THR A 481 -17.44 -12.55 12.08
CA THR A 481 -17.71 -13.90 12.60
C THR A 481 -18.09 -13.90 14.09
N ARG A 482 -17.55 -12.95 14.87
CA ARG A 482 -17.85 -12.79 16.30
C ARG A 482 -19.27 -12.30 16.56
N ASP A 483 -19.74 -12.57 17.78
CA ASP A 483 -21.03 -12.12 18.28
C ASP A 483 -20.89 -10.73 18.91
N VAL A 484 -21.18 -9.70 18.12
CA VAL A 484 -21.03 -8.27 18.46
C VAL A 484 -22.02 -7.85 19.55
N ARG A 485 -23.22 -8.43 19.56
CA ARG A 485 -24.28 -8.14 20.55
C ARG A 485 -23.88 -8.48 21.99
N LYS A 486 -22.87 -9.34 22.18
CA LYS A 486 -22.35 -9.71 23.50
C LYS A 486 -21.28 -8.76 24.02
N LEU A 487 -20.80 -7.82 23.21
CA LEU A 487 -19.80 -6.87 23.64
C LEU A 487 -20.42 -5.82 24.54
N SER A 488 -19.75 -5.50 25.63
CA SER A 488 -20.08 -4.35 26.46
C SER A 488 -19.33 -3.11 25.99
N THR A 489 -19.87 -1.92 26.25
CA THR A 489 -19.15 -0.66 25.98
C THR A 489 -17.80 -0.65 26.72
N GLY A 490 -16.73 -0.22 26.05
CA GLY A 490 -15.36 -0.31 26.57
C GLY A 490 -14.64 -1.63 26.27
N GLN A 491 -15.29 -2.57 25.57
CA GLN A 491 -14.72 -3.86 25.21
C GLN A 491 -14.13 -3.85 23.79
N VAL A 492 -13.05 -4.62 23.63
CA VAL A 492 -12.44 -4.97 22.36
C VAL A 492 -12.69 -6.46 22.09
N VAL A 493 -12.86 -6.86 20.84
CA VAL A 493 -12.85 -8.28 20.46
C VAL A 493 -12.09 -8.50 19.16
N TYR A 494 -11.35 -9.60 19.09
CA TYR A 494 -10.72 -10.05 17.85
C TYR A 494 -11.70 -10.92 17.04
N SER A 495 -11.83 -10.63 15.74
CA SER A 495 -12.76 -11.29 14.81
C SER A 495 -12.15 -11.48 13.42
N ALA A 496 -12.72 -12.39 12.65
CA ALA A 496 -12.51 -12.48 11.21
C ALA A 496 -13.67 -11.81 10.44
N MET A 497 -13.37 -11.42 9.21
CA MET A 497 -14.32 -11.04 8.16
C MET A 497 -14.15 -12.02 6.99
N CYS A 498 -15.25 -12.55 6.46
CA CYS A 498 -15.21 -13.60 5.43
C CYS A 498 -16.07 -13.25 4.21
N TYR A 499 -15.73 -13.85 3.08
CA TYR A 499 -16.62 -13.96 1.92
C TYR A 499 -17.71 -15.02 2.16
N GLU A 500 -18.72 -15.05 1.29
CA GLU A 500 -19.81 -16.04 1.34
C GLU A 500 -19.31 -17.49 1.23
N ASN A 501 -18.15 -17.72 0.58
CA ASN A 501 -17.50 -19.04 0.48
C ASN A 501 -16.72 -19.46 1.76
N GLY A 502 -16.72 -18.63 2.81
CA GLY A 502 -16.05 -18.84 4.09
C GLY A 502 -14.57 -18.46 4.12
N GLY A 503 -13.97 -18.12 2.99
CA GLY A 503 -12.59 -17.62 2.91
C GLY A 503 -12.45 -16.24 3.57
N MET A 504 -11.28 -15.98 4.17
CA MET A 504 -11.03 -14.76 4.92
C MET A 504 -10.73 -13.56 4.01
N ILE A 505 -11.39 -12.44 4.30
CA ILE A 505 -11.11 -11.12 3.72
C ILE A 505 -10.02 -10.44 4.54
N ASP A 506 -10.23 -10.38 5.86
CA ASP A 506 -9.39 -9.67 6.81
C ASP A 506 -9.61 -10.25 8.22
N ASP A 507 -8.69 -9.93 9.13
CA ASP A 507 -8.80 -10.16 10.55
C ASP A 507 -8.46 -8.88 11.32
N GLY A 508 -8.98 -8.75 12.54
CA GLY A 508 -8.83 -7.49 13.23
C GLY A 508 -9.55 -7.40 14.56
N THR A 509 -9.48 -6.21 15.15
CA THR A 509 -10.12 -5.89 16.42
C THR A 509 -11.29 -4.93 16.24
N LEU A 510 -12.40 -5.24 16.90
CA LEU A 510 -13.57 -4.39 16.99
C LEU A 510 -13.64 -3.75 18.37
N PHE A 511 -13.68 -2.43 18.42
CA PHE A 511 -13.89 -1.64 19.63
C PHE A 511 -15.37 -1.23 19.71
N ARG A 512 -16.02 -1.50 20.85
CA ARG A 512 -17.37 -0.97 21.16
C ARG A 512 -17.24 0.33 21.97
N LEU A 513 -17.33 1.46 21.27
CA LEU A 513 -17.18 2.81 21.85
C LEU A 513 -18.48 3.30 22.51
N GLY A 514 -19.63 2.84 22.01
CA GLY A 514 -20.96 3.07 22.57
C GLY A 514 -21.99 2.16 21.90
N ASP A 515 -23.27 2.47 22.06
CA ASP A 515 -24.36 1.63 21.52
C ASP A 515 -24.46 1.68 19.99
N LYS A 516 -24.04 2.78 19.39
CA LYS A 516 -24.14 3.06 17.95
C LYS A 516 -22.80 3.43 17.33
N ASN A 517 -21.72 3.27 18.09
CA ASN A 517 -20.40 3.78 17.76
C ASN A 517 -19.38 2.66 17.97
N PHE A 518 -18.76 2.23 16.89
CA PHE A 518 -17.77 1.16 16.88
C PHE A 518 -16.55 1.58 16.07
N ARG A 519 -15.43 0.90 16.27
CA ARG A 519 -14.24 1.05 15.42
C ARG A 519 -13.70 -0.32 15.03
N TRP A 520 -13.61 -0.58 13.73
CA TRP A 520 -12.93 -1.74 13.18
C TRP A 520 -11.47 -1.37 12.90
N ILE A 521 -10.53 -2.17 13.38
CA ILE A 521 -9.10 -2.05 13.12
C ILE A 521 -8.62 -3.35 12.50
N GLY A 522 -8.26 -3.32 11.22
CA GLY A 522 -7.84 -4.49 10.43
C GLY A 522 -6.57 -4.24 9.60
N GLY A 523 -6.19 -5.23 8.81
CA GLY A 523 -4.99 -5.18 7.96
C GLY A 523 -5.22 -4.65 6.54
N ASP A 524 -6.47 -4.62 6.08
CA ASP A 524 -6.81 -4.36 4.67
C ASP A 524 -7.80 -3.20 4.48
N ASP A 525 -7.59 -2.39 3.43
CA ASP A 525 -8.49 -1.29 3.08
C ASP A 525 -9.85 -1.77 2.57
N PHE A 526 -9.86 -2.96 1.95
CA PHE A 526 -11.08 -3.54 1.41
C PHE A 526 -12.12 -3.83 2.49
N SER A 527 -11.72 -3.98 3.77
CA SER A 527 -12.64 -4.10 4.91
C SER A 527 -13.66 -2.96 4.97
N GLY A 528 -13.22 -1.71 4.79
CA GLY A 528 -14.11 -0.55 4.81
C GLY A 528 -15.06 -0.53 3.60
N ILE A 529 -14.55 -0.89 2.42
CA ILE A 529 -15.34 -0.99 1.19
C ILE A 529 -16.40 -2.07 1.33
N TRP A 530 -16.02 -3.25 1.82
CA TRP A 530 -16.91 -4.37 2.04
C TRP A 530 -18.05 -4.02 2.99
N LEU A 531 -17.74 -3.43 4.15
CA LEU A 531 -18.75 -3.01 5.11
C LEU A 531 -19.74 -2.00 4.51
N ARG A 532 -19.27 -1.02 3.71
CA ARG A 532 -20.16 -0.09 3.00
C ARG A 532 -21.07 -0.79 2.00
N GLN A 533 -20.52 -1.70 1.19
CA GLN A 533 -21.30 -2.48 0.22
C GLN A 533 -22.38 -3.32 0.90
N GLN A 534 -22.07 -3.94 2.05
CA GLN A 534 -23.06 -4.72 2.79
C GLN A 534 -24.11 -3.83 3.47
N ALA A 535 -23.72 -2.66 3.98
CA ALA A 535 -24.67 -1.68 4.51
C ALA A 535 -25.68 -1.25 3.44
N GLU A 536 -25.21 -0.90 2.24
CA GLU A 536 -26.07 -0.56 1.11
C GLU A 536 -26.96 -1.74 0.69
N LYS A 537 -26.37 -2.93 0.47
CA LYS A 537 -27.10 -4.14 0.04
C LYS A 537 -28.20 -4.55 1.02
N LYS A 538 -28.01 -4.32 2.32
CA LYS A 538 -28.99 -4.63 3.37
C LYS A 538 -29.90 -3.45 3.73
N GLY A 539 -29.65 -2.26 3.19
CA GLY A 539 -30.38 -1.04 3.54
C GLY A 539 -30.15 -0.58 4.98
N PHE A 540 -29.01 -0.90 5.58
CA PHE A 540 -28.65 -0.48 6.93
C PHE A 540 -28.29 1.01 6.96
N LYS A 541 -28.81 1.73 7.95
CA LYS A 541 -28.42 3.09 8.29
C LYS A 541 -27.16 3.07 9.16
N ALA A 542 -26.05 2.71 8.53
CA ALA A 542 -24.72 2.69 9.12
C ALA A 542 -23.71 3.38 8.19
N TRP A 543 -22.86 4.22 8.78
CA TRP A 543 -21.77 4.93 8.10
C TRP A 543 -20.46 4.27 8.48
N VAL A 544 -19.66 3.94 7.48
CA VAL A 544 -18.34 3.33 7.65
C VAL A 544 -17.33 4.29 7.05
N ARG A 545 -16.62 5.00 7.92
CA ARG A 545 -15.73 6.10 7.54
C ARG A 545 -14.30 5.83 7.96
N SER A 546 -13.37 6.09 7.06
CA SER A 546 -11.94 5.90 7.27
C SER A 546 -11.39 6.87 8.32
N SER A 547 -10.60 6.36 9.26
CA SER A 547 -9.96 7.15 10.33
C SER A 547 -8.46 6.87 10.48
N THR A 548 -7.86 6.07 9.60
CA THR A 548 -6.41 5.75 9.61
C THR A 548 -5.53 7.00 9.69
N ASP A 549 -5.79 7.99 8.84
CA ASP A 549 -5.04 9.25 8.79
C ASP A 549 -5.28 10.19 9.99
N GLN A 550 -6.24 9.86 10.86
CA GLN A 550 -6.64 10.70 12.00
C GLN A 550 -6.39 10.00 13.34
N MET A 551 -6.00 8.73 13.32
CA MET A 551 -5.83 7.91 14.51
C MET A 551 -4.55 7.08 14.36
N HIS A 552 -3.41 7.72 14.62
CA HIS A 552 -2.12 7.03 14.63
C HIS A 552 -1.95 6.30 15.97
N ASN A 553 -1.16 5.22 15.97
CA ASN A 553 -0.93 4.46 17.19
C ASN A 553 0.45 3.85 17.28
N ILE A 554 0.95 3.84 18.52
CA ILE A 554 2.09 3.03 18.94
C ILE A 554 1.62 1.92 19.87
N ALA A 555 2.25 0.75 19.80
CA ALA A 555 2.07 -0.30 20.79
C ALA A 555 3.26 -0.31 21.75
N LEU A 556 2.97 -0.29 23.06
CA LEU A 556 3.94 -0.50 24.12
C LEU A 556 3.74 -1.91 24.68
N GLN A 557 4.70 -2.78 24.42
CA GLN A 557 4.58 -4.23 24.64
C GLN A 557 5.72 -4.71 25.55
N GLY A 558 5.44 -5.62 26.46
CA GLY A 558 6.39 -6.19 27.42
C GLY A 558 5.97 -6.03 28.89
N PRO A 559 6.60 -6.76 29.82
CA PRO A 559 6.20 -6.82 31.22
C PRO A 559 6.23 -5.47 31.96
N LYS A 560 7.01 -4.49 31.50
CA LYS A 560 7.09 -3.14 32.08
C LYS A 560 6.10 -2.14 31.49
N SER A 561 5.36 -2.51 30.44
CA SER A 561 4.42 -1.61 29.74
C SER A 561 3.39 -0.98 30.69
N ARG A 562 2.79 -1.77 31.59
CA ARG A 562 1.81 -1.28 32.58
C ARG A 562 2.39 -0.24 33.52
N ASP A 563 3.60 -0.47 34.03
CA ASP A 563 4.23 0.41 35.01
C ASP A 563 4.57 1.75 34.39
N ILE A 564 5.16 1.74 33.18
CA ILE A 564 5.42 2.95 32.38
C ILE A 564 4.15 3.77 32.18
N LEU A 565 3.06 3.12 31.75
CA LEU A 565 1.82 3.81 31.41
C LEU A 565 1.06 4.36 32.62
N LYS A 566 1.19 3.74 33.80
CA LYS A 566 0.61 4.27 35.03
C LYS A 566 1.21 5.62 35.43
N GLU A 567 2.47 5.86 35.10
CA GLU A 567 3.18 7.10 35.45
C GLU A 567 2.69 8.30 34.62
N ILE A 568 2.28 8.05 33.37
CA ILE A 568 2.03 9.11 32.39
C ILE A 568 0.59 9.21 31.91
N ILE A 569 -0.30 8.27 32.25
CA ILE A 569 -1.69 8.33 31.79
C ILE A 569 -2.62 8.71 32.92
N TRP A 570 -3.29 9.84 32.73
CA TRP A 570 -4.41 10.26 33.53
C TRP A 570 -5.72 9.79 32.92
N THR A 571 -6.62 9.23 33.74
CA THR A 571 -8.00 8.90 33.35
C THR A 571 -8.99 9.65 34.22
N ALA A 572 -10.14 10.01 33.64
CA ALA A 572 -11.22 10.62 34.42
C ALA A 572 -11.75 9.61 35.47
N PRO A 573 -12.30 10.06 36.62
CA PRO A 573 -12.75 9.14 37.69
C PRO A 573 -13.78 8.08 37.28
N ARG A 574 -14.50 8.29 36.17
CA ARG A 574 -15.48 7.36 35.59
C ARG A 574 -14.89 6.35 34.61
N GLN A 575 -13.60 6.45 34.31
CA GLN A 575 -12.88 5.60 33.37
C GLN A 575 -11.90 4.72 34.15
N PRO A 576 -11.75 3.43 33.79
CA PRO A 576 -10.74 2.57 34.39
C PRO A 576 -9.35 3.17 34.22
N THR A 577 -8.55 3.17 35.29
CA THR A 577 -7.12 3.48 35.21
C THR A 577 -6.37 2.37 34.46
N ILE A 578 -5.12 2.62 34.08
CA ILE A 578 -4.26 1.61 33.42
C ILE A 578 -4.07 0.35 34.27
N GLY A 579 -4.03 0.50 35.60
CA GLY A 579 -3.92 -0.62 36.53
C GLY A 579 -5.18 -1.48 36.65
N GLU A 580 -6.35 -0.89 36.41
CA GLU A 580 -7.66 -1.55 36.48
C GLU A 580 -8.10 -2.13 35.13
N LEU A 581 -7.44 -1.74 34.03
CA LEU A 581 -7.83 -2.12 32.68
C LEU A 581 -7.60 -3.62 32.45
N GLU A 582 -8.69 -4.38 32.27
CA GLU A 582 -8.64 -5.81 31.97
C GLU A 582 -8.23 -6.10 30.51
N TRP A 583 -7.83 -7.34 30.23
CA TRP A 583 -7.45 -7.79 28.90
C TRP A 583 -8.62 -7.64 27.89
N PHE A 584 -8.35 -7.17 26.68
CA PHE A 584 -9.38 -6.86 25.66
C PHE A 584 -10.40 -5.80 26.13
N ARG A 585 -9.97 -4.85 26.96
CA ARG A 585 -10.69 -3.60 27.25
C ARG A 585 -9.89 -2.40 26.75
N PHE A 586 -10.56 -1.26 26.62
CA PHE A 586 -9.90 0.03 26.39
C PHE A 586 -10.43 1.10 27.36
N THR A 587 -9.63 2.13 27.56
CA THR A 587 -9.98 3.32 28.33
C THR A 587 -9.65 4.58 27.56
N VAL A 588 -10.34 5.68 27.87
CA VAL A 588 -10.04 7.01 27.33
C VAL A 588 -9.31 7.80 28.40
N GLY A 589 -8.15 8.35 28.04
CA GLY A 589 -7.28 9.06 28.97
C GLY A 589 -6.57 10.24 28.31
N ARG A 590 -5.60 10.79 29.03
CA ARG A 590 -4.73 11.86 28.58
C ARG A 590 -3.31 11.63 29.05
N ILE A 591 -2.33 12.08 28.26
CA ILE A 591 -0.93 12.11 28.66
C ILE A 591 -0.72 13.20 29.73
N GLY A 592 -0.12 12.83 30.86
CA GLY A 592 0.14 13.71 32.00
C GLY A 592 -1.11 13.91 32.87
N GLY A 593 -1.98 14.84 32.50
CA GLY A 593 -3.09 15.28 33.37
C GLY A 593 -4.36 15.68 32.61
N PHE A 594 -5.29 16.36 33.32
CA PHE A 594 -6.61 16.73 32.79
C PHE A 594 -6.56 17.56 31.49
N GLU A 595 -5.56 18.43 31.34
CA GLU A 595 -5.35 19.26 30.13
C GLU A 595 -4.38 18.62 29.12
N GLY A 596 -3.96 17.38 29.38
CA GLY A 596 -2.99 16.64 28.58
C GLY A 596 -3.49 16.21 27.20
N ALA A 597 -2.58 15.71 26.37
CA ALA A 597 -2.92 15.20 25.04
C ALA A 597 -3.91 14.01 25.12
N PRO A 598 -5.04 14.04 24.40
CA PRO A 598 -6.06 13.00 24.46
C PRO A 598 -5.62 11.71 23.78
N ILE A 599 -5.91 10.57 24.44
CA ILE A 599 -5.55 9.24 23.95
C ILE A 599 -6.67 8.22 24.19
N VAL A 600 -6.70 7.18 23.37
CA VAL A 600 -7.41 5.92 23.66
C VAL A 600 -6.37 4.84 23.88
N VAL A 601 -6.51 4.06 24.96
CA VAL A 601 -5.55 3.02 25.30
C VAL A 601 -6.27 1.69 25.43
N SER A 602 -5.92 0.72 24.59
CA SER A 602 -6.43 -0.66 24.69
C SER A 602 -5.38 -1.57 25.29
N ARG A 603 -5.83 -2.53 26.12
CA ARG A 603 -4.99 -3.63 26.59
C ARG A 603 -5.04 -4.78 25.57
N THR A 604 -4.37 -4.53 24.45
CA THR A 604 -4.22 -5.42 23.29
C THR A 604 -2.75 -5.45 22.84
N GLY A 605 -2.40 -6.41 22.01
CA GLY A 605 -1.03 -6.56 21.52
C GLY A 605 -0.88 -7.71 20.54
N TYR A 606 0.18 -7.61 19.74
CA TYR A 606 0.53 -8.57 18.69
C TYR A 606 1.89 -9.26 18.95
N THR A 607 2.24 -9.44 20.23
CA THR A 607 3.57 -9.93 20.66
C THR A 607 3.50 -11.17 21.56
N GLY A 608 2.31 -11.52 22.07
CA GLY A 608 2.15 -12.52 23.12
C GLY A 608 2.57 -12.06 24.51
N GLU A 609 2.96 -10.79 24.69
CA GLU A 609 3.27 -10.20 25.99
C GLU A 609 2.09 -9.42 26.60
N LEU A 610 2.23 -9.04 27.87
CA LEU A 610 1.46 -7.92 28.40
C LEU A 610 1.76 -6.68 27.55
N GLY A 611 0.73 -5.95 27.13
CA GLY A 611 0.94 -4.76 26.33
C GLY A 611 -0.32 -3.94 26.14
N TYR A 612 -0.09 -2.75 25.60
CA TYR A 612 -1.11 -1.76 25.33
C TYR A 612 -0.88 -1.12 23.96
N GLU A 613 -1.95 -0.67 23.32
CA GLU A 613 -1.90 0.19 22.14
C GLU A 613 -2.45 1.56 22.50
N ILE A 614 -1.72 2.60 22.12
CA ILE A 614 -1.99 4.00 22.45
C ILE A 614 -2.31 4.73 21.16
N PHE A 615 -3.58 5.09 21.01
CA PHE A 615 -4.09 5.78 19.83
C PHE A 615 -4.23 7.28 20.13
N CYS A 616 -3.79 8.11 19.18
CA CYS A 616 -3.89 9.56 19.27
C CYS A 616 -4.07 10.21 17.90
N HIS A 617 -4.51 11.47 17.89
CA HIS A 617 -4.50 12.26 16.68
C HIS A 617 -3.04 12.55 16.23
N PRO A 618 -2.71 12.59 14.93
CA PRO A 618 -1.36 12.87 14.43
C PRO A 618 -0.70 14.11 15.04
N LYS A 619 -1.47 15.17 15.29
CA LYS A 619 -0.99 16.41 15.93
C LYS A 619 -0.37 16.20 17.32
N ASP A 620 -0.82 15.17 18.04
CA ASP A 620 -0.43 14.86 19.40
C ASP A 620 0.62 13.73 19.45
N ALA A 621 0.96 13.13 18.30
CA ALA A 621 1.79 11.93 18.20
C ALA A 621 3.19 12.12 18.80
N LEU A 622 3.84 13.26 18.53
CA LEU A 622 5.17 13.52 19.10
C LEU A 622 5.12 13.66 20.62
N THR A 623 4.10 14.35 21.16
CA THR A 623 3.87 14.45 22.61
C THR A 623 3.64 13.10 23.25
N VAL A 624 2.83 12.24 22.62
CA VAL A 624 2.56 10.88 23.09
C VAL A 624 3.83 10.02 23.07
N PHE A 625 4.59 10.07 21.97
CA PHE A 625 5.84 9.32 21.83
C PHE A 625 6.86 9.75 22.86
N ASP A 626 7.11 11.07 22.99
CA ASP A 626 8.11 11.60 23.90
C ASP A 626 7.78 11.23 25.35
N ALA A 627 6.49 11.31 25.76
CA ALA A 627 6.07 10.91 27.10
C ALA A 627 6.29 9.40 27.37
N VAL A 628 5.94 8.53 26.41
CA VAL A 628 6.18 7.08 26.54
C VAL A 628 7.68 6.79 26.55
N TRP A 629 8.44 7.48 25.71
CA TRP A 629 9.87 7.29 25.56
C TRP A 629 10.65 7.68 26.83
N GLU A 630 10.35 8.87 27.38
CA GLU A 630 10.97 9.40 28.59
C GLU A 630 10.63 8.55 29.82
N ALA A 631 9.35 8.23 30.03
CA ALA A 631 8.93 7.36 31.13
C ALA A 631 9.44 5.92 30.96
N GLY A 632 9.68 5.48 29.73
CA GLY A 632 10.23 4.16 29.44
C GLY A 632 11.74 4.02 29.66
N GLN A 633 12.52 5.11 29.66
CA GLN A 633 13.98 5.04 29.79
C GLN A 633 14.45 4.30 31.07
N PRO A 634 13.91 4.60 32.27
CA PRO A 634 14.31 3.89 33.49
C PRO A 634 13.96 2.40 33.48
N HIS A 635 13.00 1.99 32.65
CA HIS A 635 12.54 0.62 32.50
C HIS A 635 13.26 -0.13 31.35
N GLY A 636 14.22 0.52 30.68
CA GLY A 636 14.99 -0.07 29.57
C GLY A 636 14.18 -0.25 28.29
N LEU A 637 13.23 0.67 28.03
CA LEU A 637 12.46 0.72 26.80
C LEU A 637 13.36 0.81 25.56
N LYS A 638 13.02 0.03 24.53
CA LYS A 638 13.66 0.08 23.21
C LYS A 638 12.60 0.22 22.10
N PRO A 639 12.96 0.78 20.94
CA PRO A 639 12.09 0.71 19.78
C PRO A 639 12.18 -0.70 19.19
N MET A 640 11.13 -1.16 18.50
CA MET A 640 11.10 -2.48 17.87
C MET A 640 10.61 -2.36 16.43
N GLY A 641 11.32 -2.99 15.50
CA GLY A 641 10.99 -3.04 14.07
C GLY A 641 10.19 -4.29 13.70
N LEU A 642 9.84 -4.39 12.42
CA LEU A 642 9.05 -5.51 11.89
C LEU A 642 9.76 -6.87 12.01
N GLU A 643 11.09 -6.94 11.89
CA GLU A 643 11.83 -8.21 12.01
C GLU A 643 11.67 -8.83 13.40
N ALA A 644 11.83 -8.04 14.45
CA ALA A 644 11.66 -8.49 15.83
C ALA A 644 10.18 -8.77 16.17
N LEU A 645 9.25 -7.98 15.62
CA LEU A 645 7.82 -8.22 15.73
C LEU A 645 7.44 -9.59 15.15
N ASP A 646 8.00 -9.95 14.00
CA ASP A 646 7.75 -11.24 13.34
C ASP A 646 8.23 -12.42 14.22
N MET A 647 9.36 -12.26 14.93
CA MET A 647 9.83 -13.28 15.89
C MET A 647 8.80 -13.51 17.00
N VAL A 648 8.38 -12.44 17.68
CA VAL A 648 7.51 -12.57 18.87
C VAL A 648 6.09 -13.02 18.50
N ARG A 649 5.57 -12.61 17.34
CA ARG A 649 4.23 -13.00 16.88
C ARG A 649 4.18 -14.46 16.44
N ILE A 650 5.24 -14.96 15.80
CA ILE A 650 5.36 -16.39 15.40
C ILE A 650 5.42 -17.26 16.65
N GLU A 651 6.23 -16.89 17.64
CA GLU A 651 6.31 -17.59 18.93
C GLU A 651 4.95 -17.67 19.64
N ALA A 652 4.13 -16.62 19.52
CA ALA A 652 2.79 -16.54 20.11
C ALA A 652 1.67 -17.19 19.26
N GLY A 653 2.01 -17.73 18.07
CA GLY A 653 1.05 -18.31 17.13
C GLY A 653 0.03 -17.31 16.57
N LEU A 654 0.45 -16.06 16.37
CA LEU A 654 -0.39 -15.00 15.81
C LEU A 654 -0.27 -14.96 14.28
N ILE A 655 -1.42 -14.91 13.62
CA ILE A 655 -1.53 -15.04 12.15
C ILE A 655 -1.28 -13.73 11.43
N PHE A 656 -0.78 -13.82 10.20
CA PHE A 656 -0.58 -12.68 9.31
C PHE A 656 -1.17 -12.95 7.92
N ALA A 657 -1.79 -11.93 7.34
CA ALA A 657 -2.39 -11.99 6.01
C ALA A 657 -1.34 -12.40 4.96
N HIS A 658 -1.76 -13.18 3.96
CA HIS A 658 -0.91 -13.77 2.92
C HIS A 658 0.11 -14.82 3.38
N HIS A 659 0.25 -15.04 4.70
CA HIS A 659 1.05 -16.12 5.27
C HIS A 659 0.16 -17.25 5.76
N GLU A 660 -0.59 -16.98 6.84
CA GLU A 660 -1.46 -17.96 7.47
C GLU A 660 -2.83 -18.04 6.80
N PHE A 661 -3.30 -16.93 6.20
CA PHE A 661 -4.59 -16.88 5.51
C PHE A 661 -4.58 -16.06 4.22
N THR A 662 -5.53 -16.38 3.35
CA THR A 662 -5.90 -15.67 2.13
C THR A 662 -7.42 -15.82 1.93
N ASP A 663 -7.95 -15.30 0.82
CA ASP A 663 -9.33 -15.53 0.36
C ASP A 663 -9.68 -17.02 0.10
N GLN A 664 -8.69 -17.91 0.12
CA GLN A 664 -8.88 -19.37 0.00
C GLN A 664 -8.91 -20.09 1.36
N THR A 665 -8.42 -19.44 2.42
CA THR A 665 -8.28 -20.04 3.76
C THR A 665 -9.41 -19.56 4.67
N ASP A 666 -10.04 -20.47 5.41
CA ASP A 666 -11.05 -20.09 6.41
C ASP A 666 -10.46 -19.91 7.82
N PRO A 667 -11.19 -19.29 8.77
CA PRO A 667 -10.69 -19.05 10.13
C PRO A 667 -10.29 -20.31 10.91
N PHE A 668 -10.83 -21.50 10.59
CA PHE A 668 -10.44 -22.74 11.27
C PHE A 668 -9.09 -23.22 10.76
N GLU A 669 -8.90 -23.24 9.44
CA GLU A 669 -7.60 -23.58 8.82
C GLU A 669 -6.52 -22.55 9.15
N ALA A 670 -6.89 -21.28 9.36
CA ALA A 670 -6.00 -20.21 9.82
C ALA A 670 -5.73 -20.23 11.34
N GLY A 671 -6.20 -21.23 12.10
CA GLY A 671 -5.90 -21.33 13.54
C GLY A 671 -6.61 -20.33 14.45
N ILE A 672 -7.53 -19.50 13.92
CA ILE A 672 -8.33 -18.53 14.68
C ILE A 672 -9.79 -18.93 14.81
N GLY A 673 -10.11 -20.23 14.70
CA GLY A 673 -11.50 -20.74 14.76
C GLY A 673 -12.28 -20.37 16.03
N PHE A 674 -11.61 -19.91 17.09
CA PHE A 674 -12.23 -19.34 18.29
C PHE A 674 -13.01 -18.04 18.02
N THR A 675 -12.78 -17.38 16.87
CA THR A 675 -13.52 -16.20 16.42
C THR A 675 -14.85 -16.55 15.73
N VAL A 676 -15.14 -17.85 15.52
CA VAL A 676 -16.35 -18.33 14.84
C VAL A 676 -17.24 -19.11 15.82
N PRO A 677 -17.94 -18.44 16.75
CA PRO A 677 -18.72 -19.08 17.80
C PRO A 677 -20.09 -19.58 17.32
N LEU A 678 -20.11 -20.51 16.34
CA LEU A 678 -21.33 -21.05 15.70
C LEU A 678 -22.40 -21.56 16.68
N LYS A 679 -21.97 -22.04 17.87
CA LYS A 679 -22.90 -22.50 18.92
C LYS A 679 -23.61 -21.36 19.65
N SER A 680 -22.94 -20.22 19.81
CA SER A 680 -23.44 -19.11 20.63
C SER A 680 -23.97 -17.93 19.81
N LYS A 681 -23.55 -17.81 18.55
CA LYS A 681 -24.07 -16.83 17.59
C LYS A 681 -25.07 -17.54 16.67
N GLN A 682 -26.35 -17.39 16.97
CA GLN A 682 -27.43 -18.00 16.21
C GLN A 682 -27.86 -17.16 15.00
N ASP A 683 -27.61 -15.85 15.06
CA ASP A 683 -27.85 -14.93 13.95
C ASP A 683 -27.05 -15.35 12.71
N ASP A 684 -27.62 -15.04 11.54
CA ASP A 684 -26.92 -15.21 10.28
C ASP A 684 -25.77 -14.20 10.12
N PHE A 685 -24.71 -14.61 9.45
CA PHE A 685 -23.56 -13.77 9.13
C PHE A 685 -22.89 -14.27 7.84
N ILE A 686 -22.13 -13.41 7.18
CA ILE A 686 -21.52 -13.73 5.88
C ILE A 686 -20.57 -14.93 6.03
N GLY A 687 -20.77 -15.94 5.18
CA GLY A 687 -19.98 -17.17 5.17
C GLY A 687 -20.40 -18.22 6.19
N ARG A 688 -21.44 -17.99 7.03
CA ARG A 688 -21.88 -18.92 8.08
C ARG A 688 -22.11 -20.34 7.58
N GLU A 689 -22.85 -20.51 6.49
CA GLU A 689 -23.15 -21.85 5.93
C GLU A 689 -21.87 -22.56 5.47
N ALA A 690 -21.00 -21.86 4.73
CA ALA A 690 -19.73 -22.42 4.28
C ALA A 690 -18.83 -22.80 5.48
N LEU A 691 -18.81 -21.99 6.53
CA LEU A 691 -18.03 -22.24 7.75
C LEU A 691 -18.57 -23.40 8.57
N ILE A 692 -19.88 -23.65 8.58
CA ILE A 692 -20.45 -24.88 9.17
C ILE A 692 -19.89 -26.10 8.45
N ARG A 693 -19.97 -26.13 7.11
CA ARG A 693 -19.47 -27.26 6.30
C ARG A 693 -17.96 -27.46 6.46
N ARG A 694 -17.18 -26.38 6.42
CA ARG A 694 -15.71 -26.39 6.60
C ARG A 694 -15.31 -26.89 7.99
N LYS A 695 -16.09 -26.56 9.04
CA LYS A 695 -15.85 -27.07 10.39
C LYS A 695 -16.17 -28.57 10.53
N GLU A 696 -17.17 -29.07 9.82
CA GLU A 696 -17.53 -30.49 9.81
C GLU A 696 -16.53 -31.34 9.00
N HIS A 697 -15.89 -30.73 8.00
CA HIS A 697 -14.95 -31.38 7.10
C HIS A 697 -13.65 -30.56 6.93
N PRO A 698 -12.86 -30.37 8.01
CA PRO A 698 -11.61 -29.63 7.92
C PRO A 698 -10.62 -30.40 7.06
N ARG A 699 -9.97 -29.73 6.09
CA ARG A 699 -8.87 -30.33 5.32
C ARG A 699 -7.54 -30.12 6.02
N HIS A 700 -7.29 -28.90 6.49
CA HIS A 700 -6.03 -28.56 7.14
C HIS A 700 -6.22 -27.91 8.50
N LEU A 701 -5.17 -27.92 9.30
CA LEU A 701 -5.07 -27.18 10.56
C LEU A 701 -3.76 -26.41 10.60
N LEU A 702 -3.79 -25.23 11.22
CA LEU A 702 -2.59 -24.49 11.58
C LEU A 702 -1.97 -25.08 12.86
N VAL A 703 -0.70 -25.44 12.80
CA VAL A 703 0.07 -26.04 13.89
C VAL A 703 1.42 -25.34 14.06
N GLY A 704 2.06 -25.55 15.21
CA GLY A 704 3.46 -25.18 15.42
C GLY A 704 4.38 -26.33 15.00
N LEU A 705 5.58 -26.00 14.55
CA LEU A 705 6.67 -26.95 14.26
C LEU A 705 7.92 -26.59 15.03
N ASP A 706 8.53 -27.59 15.66
CA ASP A 706 9.91 -27.52 16.17
C ASP A 706 10.85 -28.13 15.13
N ILE A 707 11.73 -27.31 14.54
CA ILE A 707 12.66 -27.76 13.51
C ILE A 707 13.95 -28.26 14.18
N LYS A 708 14.32 -29.52 13.94
CA LYS A 708 15.55 -30.16 14.47
C LYS A 708 16.75 -29.86 13.57
N SER A 709 16.87 -28.62 13.11
CA SER A 709 17.95 -28.12 12.25
C SER A 709 18.18 -26.63 12.47
N ASN A 710 19.41 -26.18 12.24
CA ASN A 710 19.78 -24.76 12.23
C ASN A 710 19.63 -24.11 10.85
N GLU A 711 19.21 -24.86 9.83
CA GLU A 711 18.97 -24.32 8.50
C GLU A 711 17.72 -23.44 8.46
N ALA A 712 17.75 -22.43 7.58
CA ALA A 712 16.64 -21.53 7.38
C ALA A 712 15.42 -22.26 6.83
N VAL A 713 14.27 -22.02 7.46
CA VAL A 713 12.94 -22.45 7.03
C VAL A 713 12.13 -21.18 6.73
N GLY A 714 11.30 -21.20 5.71
CA GLY A 714 10.57 -20.03 5.23
C GLY A 714 9.18 -20.38 4.69
N HIS A 715 8.39 -19.34 4.45
CA HIS A 715 7.07 -19.46 3.86
C HIS A 715 7.12 -20.23 2.54
N GLY A 716 6.21 -21.20 2.37
CA GLY A 716 6.09 -22.00 1.15
C GLY A 716 6.90 -23.30 1.14
N ASP A 717 7.82 -23.52 2.10
CA ASP A 717 8.52 -24.81 2.21
C ASP A 717 7.51 -25.95 2.40
N CYS A 718 7.63 -27.00 1.59
CA CYS A 718 6.77 -28.18 1.66
C CYS A 718 7.07 -29.03 2.91
N ILE A 719 6.02 -29.64 3.49
CA ILE A 719 6.14 -30.53 4.64
C ILE A 719 5.77 -31.94 4.21
N HIS A 720 6.58 -32.93 4.58
CA HIS A 720 6.44 -34.30 4.11
C HIS A 720 6.37 -35.34 5.23
N ILE A 721 5.67 -36.43 4.92
CA ILE A 721 5.80 -37.73 5.58
C ILE A 721 6.17 -38.75 4.49
N GLY A 722 7.40 -39.24 4.55
CA GLY A 722 7.98 -40.03 3.47
C GLY A 722 8.04 -39.22 2.16
N ARG A 723 7.39 -39.72 1.10
CA ARG A 723 7.33 -39.00 -0.19
C ARG A 723 6.13 -38.05 -0.28
N ALA A 724 5.05 -38.28 0.45
CA ALA A 724 3.86 -37.45 0.34
C ALA A 724 4.10 -36.07 0.97
N GLN A 725 3.72 -35.01 0.26
CA GLN A 725 3.60 -33.69 0.86
C GLN A 725 2.27 -33.62 1.63
N VAL A 726 2.34 -33.33 2.92
CA VAL A 726 1.21 -33.28 3.85
C VAL A 726 0.92 -31.88 4.37
N GLY A 727 1.69 -30.87 3.94
CA GLY A 727 1.47 -29.50 4.35
C GLY A 727 2.47 -28.51 3.76
N VAL A 728 2.42 -27.30 4.30
CA VAL A 728 3.28 -26.18 3.93
C VAL A 728 3.60 -25.32 5.16
N VAL A 729 4.83 -24.83 5.25
CA VAL A 729 5.22 -23.81 6.22
C VAL A 729 4.60 -22.47 5.83
N THR A 730 3.95 -21.79 6.77
CA THR A 730 3.33 -20.48 6.55
C THR A 730 4.21 -19.33 7.05
N SER A 731 4.82 -19.48 8.23
CA SER A 731 5.75 -18.51 8.81
C SER A 731 6.82 -19.24 9.60
N ALA A 732 8.04 -18.70 9.66
CA ALA A 732 9.14 -19.35 10.38
C ALA A 732 10.13 -18.33 10.92
N THR A 733 10.75 -18.65 12.05
CA THR A 733 11.76 -17.80 12.67
C THR A 733 12.72 -18.60 13.53
N ARG A 734 13.89 -18.03 13.82
CA ARG A 734 14.80 -18.57 14.84
C ARG A 734 14.49 -17.88 16.17
N SER A 735 13.84 -18.61 17.07
CA SER A 735 13.45 -18.11 18.39
C SER A 735 14.68 -17.90 19.29
N PRO A 736 14.96 -16.67 19.77
CA PRO A 736 16.04 -16.43 20.72
C PRO A 736 15.82 -17.11 22.07
N VAL A 737 14.61 -17.03 22.64
CA VAL A 737 14.32 -17.61 23.96
C VAL A 737 14.33 -19.14 23.95
N LEU A 738 13.91 -19.77 22.85
CA LEU A 738 13.87 -21.23 22.73
C LEU A 738 15.18 -21.81 22.18
N GLY A 739 16.07 -20.98 21.63
CA GLY A 739 17.36 -21.40 21.06
C GLY A 739 17.25 -22.30 19.82
N LYS A 740 16.10 -22.31 19.13
CA LYS A 740 15.80 -23.22 18.01
C LYS A 740 14.98 -22.54 16.91
N THR A 741 14.99 -23.12 15.72
CA THR A 741 14.12 -22.71 14.61
C THR A 741 12.72 -23.27 14.83
N ILE A 742 11.72 -22.40 14.74
CA ILE A 742 10.30 -22.73 14.88
C ILE A 742 9.54 -22.26 13.64
N ALA A 743 8.38 -22.86 13.40
CA ALA A 743 7.51 -22.44 12.32
C ALA A 743 6.02 -22.62 12.65
N LEU A 744 5.17 -21.80 12.03
CA LEU A 744 3.75 -22.08 11.84
C LEU A 744 3.57 -22.81 10.52
N ALA A 745 2.67 -23.78 10.50
CA ALA A 745 2.44 -24.62 9.34
C ALA A 745 0.98 -25.01 9.18
N ARG A 746 0.51 -25.03 7.94
CA ARG A 746 -0.80 -25.57 7.58
C ARG A 746 -0.62 -27.02 7.11
N ILE A 747 -1.14 -27.97 7.87
CA ILE A 747 -0.93 -29.41 7.67
C ILE A 747 -2.28 -30.11 7.53
N ASP A 748 -2.33 -31.16 6.72
CA ASP A 748 -3.47 -32.07 6.59
C ASP A 748 -3.94 -32.57 7.97
N VAL A 749 -5.25 -32.50 8.22
CA VAL A 749 -5.84 -32.82 9.53
C VAL A 749 -5.47 -34.22 10.04
N MET A 750 -5.21 -35.18 9.14
CA MET A 750 -4.84 -36.55 9.51
C MET A 750 -3.46 -36.65 10.18
N HIS A 751 -2.62 -35.63 10.01
CA HIS A 751 -1.25 -35.59 10.51
C HIS A 751 -1.01 -34.49 11.54
N ALA A 752 -2.00 -33.65 11.85
CA ALA A 752 -1.84 -32.42 12.65
C ALA A 752 -1.69 -32.63 14.18
N ASN A 753 -1.60 -33.89 14.66
CA ASN A 753 -1.50 -34.16 16.10
C ASN A 753 -0.11 -33.76 16.64
N PRO A 754 -0.02 -33.06 17.80
CA PRO A 754 1.24 -32.81 18.47
C PRO A 754 2.02 -34.10 18.76
N GLY A 755 3.34 -34.06 18.58
CA GLY A 755 4.24 -35.21 18.66
C GLY A 755 4.43 -35.97 17.36
N THR A 756 3.66 -35.66 16.31
CA THR A 756 3.87 -36.26 14.98
C THR A 756 5.19 -35.76 14.38
N GLU A 757 6.03 -36.69 13.94
CA GLU A 757 7.29 -36.39 13.24
C GLU A 757 7.01 -36.14 11.75
N VAL A 758 7.59 -35.05 11.23
CA VAL A 758 7.47 -34.63 9.83
C VAL A 758 8.83 -34.13 9.33
N GLU A 759 8.95 -33.89 8.03
CA GLU A 759 10.17 -33.37 7.44
C GLU A 759 9.89 -32.14 6.57
N VAL A 760 10.60 -31.04 6.81
CA VAL A 760 10.54 -29.86 5.93
C VAL A 760 11.45 -30.09 4.73
N GLY A 761 10.89 -29.95 3.53
CA GLY A 761 11.63 -30.07 2.28
C GLY A 761 12.49 -28.87 1.97
N LYS A 762 13.67 -29.13 1.41
CA LYS A 762 14.57 -28.14 0.82
C LYS A 762 14.96 -28.59 -0.58
N LEU A 763 15.49 -27.66 -1.38
CA LEU A 763 15.83 -27.89 -2.79
C LEU A 763 14.56 -28.22 -3.60
N ASP A 764 14.50 -29.38 -4.23
CA ASP A 764 13.29 -29.91 -4.90
C ASP A 764 12.23 -30.45 -3.92
N GLY A 765 12.46 -30.25 -2.63
CA GLY A 765 11.61 -30.80 -1.60
C GLY A 765 11.68 -32.31 -1.55
N HIS A 766 12.82 -32.96 -1.85
CA HIS A 766 13.06 -34.39 -1.60
C HIS A 766 14.54 -34.71 -1.31
N GLN A 767 15.47 -34.04 -2.00
CA GLN A 767 16.92 -34.25 -1.84
C GLN A 767 17.42 -33.89 -0.45
N LYS A 768 16.73 -32.97 0.23
CA LYS A 768 17.09 -32.51 1.55
C LYS A 768 15.84 -32.36 2.42
N ARG A 769 15.90 -32.97 3.60
CA ARG A 769 14.83 -33.06 4.59
C ARG A 769 15.34 -32.58 5.93
N LEU A 770 14.67 -31.59 6.50
CA LEU A 770 14.94 -31.10 7.84
C LEU A 770 13.92 -31.76 8.78
N PRO A 771 14.34 -32.62 9.73
CA PRO A 771 13.41 -33.25 10.65
C PRO A 771 12.71 -32.20 11.52
N ALA A 772 11.43 -32.38 11.76
CA ALA A 772 10.62 -31.50 12.59
C ALA A 772 9.56 -32.28 13.36
N THR A 773 9.09 -31.71 14.47
CA THR A 773 8.00 -32.29 15.27
C THR A 773 6.85 -31.30 15.35
N ILE A 774 5.63 -31.78 15.14
CA ILE A 774 4.43 -30.97 15.35
C ILE A 774 4.25 -30.70 16.85
N VAL A 775 4.03 -29.45 17.19
CA VAL A 775 3.81 -28.96 18.56
C VAL A 775 2.55 -28.09 18.61
N PRO A 776 2.05 -27.71 19.80
CA PRO A 776 0.97 -26.73 19.89
C PRO A 776 1.27 -25.45 19.10
N LEU A 777 0.24 -24.77 18.62
CA LEU A 777 0.34 -23.60 17.75
C LEU A 777 1.26 -22.50 18.28
N SER A 778 1.22 -22.25 19.60
CA SER A 778 2.05 -21.26 20.27
C SER A 778 3.26 -21.96 20.89
N HIS A 779 4.47 -21.61 20.45
CA HIS A 779 5.72 -22.15 20.98
C HIS A 779 6.12 -21.51 22.31
N TYR A 780 5.67 -20.29 22.56
CA TYR A 780 5.88 -19.53 23.78
C TYR A 780 4.54 -19.22 24.47
N ASP A 781 4.48 -19.35 25.80
CA ASP A 781 3.27 -19.16 26.62
C ASP A 781 1.97 -19.71 26.00
N PRO A 782 1.87 -21.03 25.73
CA PRO A 782 0.72 -21.61 25.03
C PRO A 782 -0.62 -21.45 25.76
N GLN A 783 -0.57 -21.22 27.07
CA GLN A 783 -1.78 -20.94 27.88
C GLN A 783 -2.19 -19.46 27.85
N LYS A 784 -1.39 -18.59 27.21
CA LYS A 784 -1.59 -17.13 27.12
C LYS A 784 -1.75 -16.50 28.50
N THR A 785 -0.87 -16.85 29.43
CA THR A 785 -0.84 -16.33 30.80
C THR A 785 -0.23 -14.94 30.90
N LEU A 786 0.81 -14.64 30.11
CA LEU A 786 1.51 -13.35 30.08
C LEU A 786 0.63 -12.19 29.58
N PRO A 787 -0.09 -12.29 28.45
CA PRO A 787 -0.95 -11.18 28.00
C PRO A 787 -2.13 -10.94 28.97
N ARG A 788 -2.45 -11.92 29.82
CA ARG A 788 -3.51 -11.84 30.85
C ARG A 788 -3.01 -11.38 32.22
N SER A 789 -1.69 -11.37 32.46
CA SER A 789 -1.04 -11.01 33.73
C SER A 789 -1.20 -9.54 34.10
#